data_AF-A0A845RV33-F1
#
_entry.id   AF-A0A845RV33-F1
#
_cell.length_a   1.000
_cell.length_b   1.000
_cell.length_c   1.000
_cell.angle_alpha   90.00
_cell.angle_beta   90.00
_cell.angle_gamma   90.00
#
_symmetry.space_group_name_H-M   'P 1'
#
loop_
_entity.id
_entity.type
_entity.pdbx_description
1 polymer ?
#
loop_
_entity_poly.entity_id
_entity_poly.type
_entity_poly.pdbx_seq_one_letter_code
_entity_poly.pdbx_strand_id
1 'polypeptide(L)'
;CIRAEKQPYIRDAGRKNSYTATGWPLHSQDWLTFDEALDALQRGVKVYHAGVYRPVDGIGFLVARNGQDGPQTLGGDLDACRDPETGLVSPWAEEFLNEVRPFYTEVSPSKCGLRFFVWGRLPGGQDKVFAYGPQDDLPEESKERILTSKPKAREKLEKGLSAFNGLELYESGRHLTITGEKVEEFCFPRQDITEELRVALEPLLVSGATEKVSDAIRRGGRGRFPSLDILTVIDTSGFTDSGGQLFGPHPTLGSTSGKNLVVNPAKGIWAYMHNGINSGGDAWLWLACECGAVQWEEAGSGALKDWATVQKTFKHAVFRGLVSEEEVDIAQGPTIRGVSLEDSAGSVGLDNSGSIKKVECSKDGQKVLKWLSDCAVCIHTETVANNETEFCFKGLGAKDHREVSFTLPASALADPRKFRAALINAFGARNRIGHLDFETVQRLTKNTRLLRRVEVPAWDGSVPLVPGVNLVADVEFRLSPMTPAEVRDGDIEAAKECLRKLLSIHELSPVLVAAILGGPAFARWHNNDRFGVALWGLTGSLKTSVAQAALSVYGTGYLDDESILKHGKAGATQVATLEVFANAGILPQILDNVKTVNEKDGLQYISTIQAVIEGREKQRGKKDGGLRDSRVFNCLPIITGEIRPEEASTSARVLNLTWTRPEDLTALTFIQEHVAAMPIVGYHWLRFLATTDRNMVDGFGEARGRKIAEFSAKRYTNPGRMATIYSLLRAVWLCSVSRLLEKCSWSSQKGSSQASTWPLRSRAEW
;
A
#
# COMPACT_ATOMS: atom_id res chain seq x y z
N CYS A 1 -11.06 -42.95 -5.10
CA CYS A 1 -12.30 -42.22 -5.46
C CYS A 1 -12.47 -42.21 -6.98
N ILE A 2 -13.67 -41.98 -7.50
CA ILE A 2 -13.89 -41.65 -8.92
C ILE A 2 -13.91 -40.13 -9.09
N ARG A 3 -13.68 -39.63 -10.30
CA ARG A 3 -13.58 -38.19 -10.56
C ARG A 3 -14.42 -37.76 -11.74
N ALA A 4 -14.90 -36.52 -11.66
CA ALA A 4 -15.30 -35.75 -12.83
C ALA A 4 -14.47 -34.46 -12.83
N GLU A 5 -13.75 -34.21 -13.93
CA GLU A 5 -12.75 -33.16 -14.08
C GLU A 5 -11.68 -33.15 -12.98
N LYS A 6 -11.79 -32.24 -12.00
CA LYS A 6 -10.87 -32.13 -10.85
C LYS A 6 -11.54 -32.48 -9.51
N GLN A 7 -12.81 -32.88 -9.53
CA GLN A 7 -13.58 -33.13 -8.32
C GLN A 7 -13.62 -34.63 -7.99
N PRO A 8 -13.25 -35.02 -6.75
CA PRO A 8 -13.37 -36.41 -6.29
C PRO A 8 -14.79 -36.70 -5.82
N TYR A 9 -15.23 -37.93 -6.04
CA TYR A 9 -16.50 -38.48 -5.60
C TYR A 9 -16.28 -39.81 -4.88
N ILE A 10 -16.89 -39.94 -3.70
CA ILE A 10 -16.91 -41.15 -2.86
C ILE A 10 -18.33 -41.74 -2.83
N ARG A 11 -18.52 -42.89 -2.18
CA ARG A 11 -19.87 -43.46 -2.00
C ARG A 11 -20.73 -42.52 -1.17
N ASP A 12 -21.99 -42.41 -1.55
CA ASP A 12 -23.00 -41.71 -0.76
C ASP A 12 -23.63 -42.70 0.23
N ALA A 13 -23.25 -42.59 1.52
CA ALA A 13 -23.76 -43.48 2.57
C ALA A 13 -25.29 -43.48 2.69
N GLY A 14 -25.97 -42.41 2.25
CA GLY A 14 -27.42 -42.29 2.32
C GLY A 14 -28.17 -42.88 1.13
N ARG A 15 -27.48 -43.26 0.03
CA ARG A 15 -28.13 -43.70 -1.21
C ARG A 15 -27.32 -44.78 -1.94
N LYS A 16 -27.96 -45.92 -2.19
CA LYS A 16 -27.35 -47.04 -2.92
C LYS A 16 -26.98 -46.62 -4.34
N ASN A 17 -25.77 -46.98 -4.79
CA ASN A 17 -25.22 -46.65 -6.12
C ASN A 17 -25.18 -45.14 -6.43
N SER A 18 -25.14 -44.29 -5.40
CA SER A 18 -24.96 -42.85 -5.50
C SER A 18 -23.55 -42.46 -5.06
N TYR A 19 -23.09 -41.32 -5.55
CA TYR A 19 -21.77 -40.78 -5.24
C TYR A 19 -21.88 -39.32 -4.83
N THR A 20 -21.08 -38.92 -3.85
CA THR A 20 -21.05 -37.56 -3.33
C THR A 20 -19.66 -36.94 -3.42
N ALA A 21 -19.63 -35.65 -3.72
CA ALA A 21 -18.42 -34.83 -3.72
C ALA A 21 -18.08 -34.24 -2.34
N THR A 22 -18.97 -34.41 -1.35
CA THR A 22 -18.83 -33.85 0.00
C THR A 22 -18.38 -34.92 1.00
N GLY A 23 -17.73 -34.49 2.08
CA GLY A 23 -17.40 -35.36 3.22
C GLY A 23 -16.26 -36.36 3.00
N TRP A 24 -15.71 -36.49 1.79
CA TRP A 24 -14.61 -37.41 1.50
C TRP A 24 -13.35 -37.28 2.37
N PRO A 25 -12.97 -36.10 2.93
CA PRO A 25 -11.83 -36.03 3.84
C PRO A 25 -12.07 -36.69 5.21
N LEU A 26 -13.34 -36.90 5.60
CA LEU A 26 -13.74 -37.34 6.94
C LEU A 26 -14.38 -38.73 6.97
N HIS A 27 -14.82 -39.26 5.83
CA HIS A 27 -15.57 -40.52 5.74
C HIS A 27 -14.78 -41.60 5.00
N SER A 28 -13.74 -42.14 5.66
CA SER A 28 -12.88 -43.18 5.07
C SER A 28 -13.61 -44.48 4.73
N GLN A 29 -14.67 -44.80 5.48
CA GLN A 29 -15.55 -45.94 5.24
C GLN A 29 -16.32 -45.86 3.91
N ASP A 30 -16.50 -44.66 3.37
CA ASP A 30 -17.26 -44.41 2.14
C ASP A 30 -16.36 -44.31 0.91
N TRP A 31 -15.04 -44.49 1.09
CA TRP A 31 -14.11 -44.52 -0.02
C TRP A 31 -14.32 -45.76 -0.89
N LEU A 32 -13.91 -45.64 -2.14
CA LEU A 32 -13.92 -46.75 -3.08
C LEU A 32 -12.56 -47.43 -3.05
N THR A 33 -12.57 -48.77 -3.14
CA THR A 33 -11.37 -49.52 -3.52
C THR A 33 -10.98 -49.19 -4.97
N PHE A 34 -9.78 -49.60 -5.39
CA PHE A 34 -9.34 -49.40 -6.77
C PHE A 34 -10.28 -50.11 -7.77
N ASP A 35 -10.62 -51.38 -7.51
CA ASP A 35 -11.48 -52.16 -8.39
C ASP A 35 -12.88 -51.54 -8.54
N GLU A 36 -13.44 -51.01 -7.45
CA GLU A 36 -14.73 -50.33 -7.46
C GLU A 36 -14.68 -49.03 -8.25
N ALA A 37 -13.60 -48.25 -8.12
CA ALA A 37 -13.41 -47.02 -8.87
C ALA A 37 -13.19 -47.30 -10.37
N LEU A 38 -12.42 -48.35 -10.68
CA LEU A 38 -12.14 -48.78 -12.05
C LEU A 38 -13.40 -49.30 -12.74
N ASP A 39 -14.16 -50.16 -12.08
CA ASP A 39 -15.44 -50.65 -12.59
C ASP A 39 -16.44 -49.50 -12.81
N ALA A 40 -16.55 -48.55 -11.88
CA ALA A 40 -17.40 -47.37 -12.05
C ALA A 40 -16.98 -46.50 -13.25
N LEU A 41 -15.67 -46.33 -13.46
CA LEU A 41 -15.12 -45.62 -14.61
C LEU A 41 -15.42 -46.35 -15.93
N GLN A 42 -15.16 -47.66 -16.00
CA GLN A 42 -15.40 -48.49 -17.18
C GLN A 42 -16.88 -48.57 -17.56
N ARG A 43 -17.78 -48.57 -16.56
CA ARG A 43 -19.23 -48.52 -16.78
C ARG A 43 -19.76 -47.14 -17.14
N GLY A 44 -18.92 -46.10 -17.14
CA GLY A 44 -19.32 -44.73 -17.47
C GLY A 44 -20.34 -44.15 -16.50
N VAL A 45 -20.19 -44.45 -15.20
CA VAL A 45 -21.06 -43.94 -14.13
C VAL A 45 -21.17 -42.41 -14.21
N LYS A 46 -22.38 -41.87 -14.03
CA LYS A 46 -22.61 -40.42 -14.05
C LYS A 46 -22.74 -39.86 -12.64
N VAL A 47 -22.12 -38.70 -12.40
CA VAL A 47 -22.20 -37.94 -11.16
C VAL A 47 -22.74 -36.53 -11.43
N TYR A 48 -23.40 -35.94 -10.44
CA TYR A 48 -23.85 -34.55 -10.52
C TYR A 48 -22.66 -33.61 -10.29
N HIS A 49 -22.28 -32.85 -11.32
CA HIS A 49 -21.12 -31.96 -11.32
C HIS A 49 -21.43 -30.67 -12.09
N ALA A 50 -21.19 -29.52 -11.47
CA ALA A 50 -21.41 -28.19 -12.08
C ALA A 50 -22.83 -28.03 -12.69
N GLY A 51 -23.87 -28.45 -11.97
CA GLY A 51 -25.26 -28.28 -12.38
C GLY A 51 -25.82 -29.36 -13.32
N VAL A 52 -25.01 -30.33 -13.76
CA VAL A 52 -25.41 -31.37 -14.72
C VAL A 52 -24.88 -32.75 -14.35
N TYR A 53 -25.58 -33.81 -14.77
CA TYR A 53 -25.06 -35.17 -14.67
C TYR A 53 -24.09 -35.47 -15.81
N ARG A 54 -22.85 -35.84 -15.48
CA ARG A 54 -21.81 -36.18 -16.45
C ARG A 54 -21.09 -37.48 -16.08
N PRO A 55 -20.58 -38.24 -17.05
CA PRO A 55 -19.75 -39.41 -16.76
C PRO A 55 -18.52 -39.02 -15.93
N VAL A 56 -18.08 -39.94 -15.09
CA VAL A 56 -16.75 -39.86 -14.47
C VAL A 56 -15.67 -40.08 -15.53
N ASP A 57 -14.56 -39.36 -15.39
CA ASP A 57 -13.48 -39.29 -16.38
C ASP A 57 -12.11 -39.70 -15.81
N GLY A 58 -12.06 -40.13 -14.54
CA GLY A 58 -10.83 -40.67 -13.98
C GLY A 58 -10.94 -41.18 -12.56
N ILE A 59 -9.80 -41.60 -12.02
CA ILE A 59 -9.63 -42.10 -10.66
C ILE A 59 -8.77 -41.10 -9.88
N GLY A 60 -9.00 -41.03 -8.57
CA GLY A 60 -8.13 -40.30 -7.66
C GLY A 60 -7.75 -41.14 -6.44
N PHE A 61 -6.55 -40.89 -5.94
CA PHE A 61 -6.07 -41.41 -4.66
C PHE A 61 -6.37 -40.40 -3.55
N LEU A 62 -6.97 -40.86 -2.46
CA LEU A 62 -7.29 -40.02 -1.30
C LEU A 62 -6.14 -40.14 -0.30
N VAL A 63 -5.46 -39.03 -0.04
CA VAL A 63 -4.36 -38.93 0.92
C VAL A 63 -4.95 -38.62 2.29
N ALA A 64 -4.68 -39.49 3.25
CA ALA A 64 -5.23 -39.38 4.60
C ALA A 64 -4.30 -40.00 5.64
N ARG A 65 -4.33 -39.42 6.84
CA ARG A 65 -3.60 -39.93 7.99
C ARG A 65 -4.20 -41.27 8.46
N ASN A 66 -3.36 -42.28 8.63
CA ASN A 66 -3.77 -43.63 9.03
C ASN A 66 -3.91 -43.83 10.56
N GLY A 67 -3.73 -42.78 11.36
CA GLY A 67 -3.89 -42.79 12.82
C GLY A 67 -2.74 -43.40 13.61
N GLN A 68 -1.62 -43.76 12.97
CA GLN A 68 -0.42 -44.32 13.61
C GLN A 68 0.72 -43.30 13.66
N ASP A 69 1.62 -43.41 14.64
CA ASP A 69 2.79 -42.52 14.79
C ASP A 69 4.00 -42.90 13.90
N GLY A 70 3.79 -43.72 12.87
CA GLY A 70 4.83 -44.18 11.94
C GLY A 70 4.79 -43.53 10.55
N PRO A 71 5.75 -43.84 9.67
CA PRO A 71 5.75 -43.39 8.29
C PRO A 71 4.47 -43.84 7.56
N GLN A 72 3.99 -43.01 6.64
CA GLN A 72 2.79 -43.26 5.86
C GLN A 72 2.92 -42.76 4.43
N THR A 73 1.91 -43.01 3.60
CA THR A 73 1.92 -42.55 2.20
C THR A 73 1.59 -41.07 2.15
N LEU A 74 2.53 -40.27 1.65
CA LEU A 74 2.30 -38.87 1.33
C LEU A 74 2.06 -38.74 -0.17
N GLY A 75 1.19 -37.79 -0.54
CA GLY A 75 0.92 -37.46 -1.92
C GLY A 75 1.51 -36.10 -2.30
N GLY A 76 2.35 -36.09 -3.33
CA GLY A 76 3.00 -34.90 -3.88
C GLY A 76 2.51 -34.48 -5.26
N ASP A 77 2.62 -33.18 -5.53
CA ASP A 77 2.34 -32.52 -6.80
C ASP A 77 3.48 -31.56 -7.14
N LEU A 78 4.14 -31.78 -8.28
CA LEU A 78 5.07 -30.83 -8.88
C LEU A 78 4.39 -30.17 -10.07
N ASP A 79 3.91 -28.95 -9.86
CA ASP A 79 3.16 -28.17 -10.83
C ASP A 79 4.09 -27.31 -11.71
N ALA A 80 3.89 -27.36 -13.03
CA ALA A 80 4.60 -26.51 -13.99
C ALA A 80 6.14 -26.71 -13.98
N CYS A 81 6.57 -27.98 -13.83
CA CYS A 81 7.97 -28.40 -13.84
C CYS A 81 8.35 -29.25 -15.07
N ARG A 82 7.39 -29.57 -15.94
CA ARG A 82 7.61 -30.49 -17.08
C ARG A 82 7.10 -29.86 -18.37
N ASP A 83 7.89 -29.95 -19.44
CA ASP A 83 7.46 -29.56 -20.77
C ASP A 83 6.39 -30.54 -21.28
N PRO A 84 5.17 -30.07 -21.65
CA PRO A 84 4.09 -30.94 -22.07
C PRO A 84 4.33 -31.65 -23.41
N GLU A 85 5.23 -31.14 -24.25
CA GLU A 85 5.54 -31.70 -25.57
C GLU A 85 6.78 -32.58 -25.54
N THR A 86 7.88 -32.09 -24.95
CA THR A 86 9.17 -32.79 -24.98
C THR A 86 9.35 -33.75 -23.81
N GLY A 87 8.61 -33.53 -22.72
CA GLY A 87 8.74 -34.28 -21.48
C GLY A 87 9.94 -33.90 -20.60
N LEU A 88 10.73 -32.90 -21.02
CA LEU A 88 11.83 -32.32 -20.23
C LEU A 88 11.31 -31.90 -18.85
N VAL A 89 11.99 -32.35 -17.79
CA VAL A 89 11.70 -31.95 -16.41
C VAL A 89 12.70 -30.86 -16.00
N SER A 90 12.29 -29.93 -15.15
CA SER A 90 13.19 -28.89 -14.66
C SER A 90 14.33 -29.49 -13.84
N PRO A 91 15.56 -28.96 -13.95
CA PRO A 91 16.70 -29.48 -13.19
C PRO A 91 16.43 -29.58 -11.69
N TRP A 92 15.75 -28.58 -11.10
CA TRP A 92 15.38 -28.62 -9.70
C TRP A 92 14.38 -29.74 -9.37
N ALA A 93 13.38 -29.98 -10.23
CA ALA A 93 12.40 -31.05 -9.98
C ALA A 93 13.03 -32.44 -10.12
N GLU A 94 13.98 -32.62 -11.05
CA GLU A 94 14.77 -33.85 -11.17
C GLU A 94 15.61 -34.07 -9.91
N GLU A 95 16.36 -33.06 -9.45
CA GLU A 95 17.16 -33.13 -8.22
C GLU A 95 16.28 -33.47 -7.01
N PHE A 96 15.16 -32.75 -6.83
CA PHE A 96 14.23 -32.96 -5.74
C PHE A 96 13.65 -34.39 -5.74
N LEU A 97 13.23 -34.91 -6.89
CA LEU A 97 12.71 -36.28 -6.99
C LEU A 97 13.79 -37.34 -6.72
N ASN A 98 15.03 -37.09 -7.12
CA ASN A 98 16.16 -37.97 -6.80
C ASN A 98 16.52 -37.96 -5.31
N GLU A 99 16.35 -36.84 -4.61
CA GLU A 99 16.55 -36.74 -3.16
C GLU A 99 15.45 -37.45 -2.38
N VAL A 100 14.18 -37.15 -2.67
CA VAL A 100 13.04 -37.70 -1.93
C VAL A 100 12.68 -39.12 -2.35
N ARG A 101 13.22 -39.63 -3.45
CA ARG A 101 13.12 -41.03 -3.90
C ARG A 101 11.69 -41.61 -3.81
N PRO A 102 10.72 -41.03 -4.54
CA PRO A 102 9.33 -41.50 -4.50
C PRO A 102 9.21 -42.94 -4.99
N PHE A 103 8.32 -43.70 -4.34
CA PHE A 103 8.07 -45.09 -4.75
C PHE A 103 7.17 -45.18 -6.00
N TYR A 104 6.52 -44.07 -6.36
CA TYR A 104 5.72 -43.96 -7.57
C TYR A 104 5.65 -42.51 -8.03
N THR A 105 5.89 -42.28 -9.32
CA THR A 105 5.78 -40.97 -9.99
C THR A 105 5.08 -41.14 -11.34
N GLU A 106 4.18 -40.22 -11.68
CA GLU A 106 3.45 -40.22 -12.95
C GLU A 106 3.21 -38.81 -13.48
N VAL A 107 2.94 -38.71 -14.78
CA VAL A 107 2.61 -37.46 -15.44
C VAL A 107 1.20 -37.01 -15.04
N SER A 108 1.07 -35.75 -14.62
CA SER A 108 -0.21 -35.14 -14.27
C SER A 108 -1.15 -35.03 -15.49
N PRO A 109 -2.49 -34.91 -15.31
CA PRO A 109 -3.43 -34.78 -16.43
C PRO A 109 -3.15 -33.61 -17.38
N SER A 110 -2.48 -32.56 -16.89
CA SER A 110 -2.11 -31.39 -17.69
C SER A 110 -0.85 -31.60 -18.55
N LYS A 111 -0.13 -32.71 -18.38
CA LYS A 111 1.20 -32.99 -18.93
C LYS A 111 2.34 -32.07 -18.48
N CYS A 112 2.02 -30.89 -17.91
CA CYS A 112 3.03 -29.92 -17.44
C CYS A 112 3.50 -30.14 -16.00
N GLY A 113 3.37 -31.32 -15.43
CA GLY A 113 3.70 -31.55 -14.02
C GLY A 113 3.63 -33.01 -13.66
N LEU A 114 4.09 -33.36 -12.46
CA LEU A 114 4.25 -34.72 -11.97
C LEU A 114 3.48 -34.93 -10.67
N ARG A 115 2.84 -36.09 -10.52
CA ARG A 115 2.32 -36.57 -9.24
C ARG A 115 3.30 -37.60 -8.72
N PHE A 116 3.65 -37.53 -7.44
CA PHE A 116 4.58 -38.47 -6.84
C PHE A 116 4.09 -38.91 -5.46
N PHE A 117 4.52 -40.08 -5.02
CA PHE A 117 4.16 -40.64 -3.73
C PHE A 117 5.39 -41.14 -3.01
N VAL A 118 5.52 -40.75 -1.74
CA VAL A 118 6.63 -41.12 -0.86
C VAL A 118 6.10 -41.81 0.38
N TRP A 119 6.96 -42.56 1.06
CA TRP A 119 6.65 -43.19 2.33
C TRP A 119 7.47 -42.53 3.45
N GLY A 120 6.82 -41.80 4.36
CA GLY A 120 7.51 -41.01 5.39
C GLY A 120 6.57 -40.16 6.25
N ARG A 121 7.07 -39.06 6.81
CA ARG A 121 6.29 -38.04 7.56
C ARG A 121 6.72 -36.63 7.18
N LEU A 122 5.77 -35.69 7.17
CA LEU A 122 6.11 -34.27 7.01
C LEU A 122 6.81 -33.74 8.28
N PRO A 123 7.82 -32.85 8.12
CA PRO A 123 8.52 -32.29 9.26
C PRO A 123 7.62 -31.38 10.10
N GLY A 124 7.86 -31.35 11.43
CA GLY A 124 7.17 -30.44 12.35
C GLY A 124 5.67 -30.71 12.55
N GLY A 125 5.17 -31.91 12.24
CA GLY A 125 3.78 -32.30 12.45
C GLY A 125 2.77 -31.61 11.52
N GLN A 126 3.24 -31.12 10.36
CA GLN A 126 2.39 -30.45 9.37
C GLN A 126 1.55 -31.47 8.58
N ASP A 127 0.30 -31.12 8.24
CA ASP A 127 -0.54 -31.97 7.37
C ASP A 127 -0.28 -31.74 5.87
N LYS A 128 0.38 -30.63 5.52
CA LYS A 128 0.68 -30.23 4.14
C LYS A 128 1.83 -29.21 4.08
N VAL A 129 2.56 -29.24 2.97
CA VAL A 129 3.62 -28.27 2.61
C VAL A 129 3.31 -27.70 1.24
N PHE A 130 3.51 -26.39 1.10
CA PHE A 130 3.48 -25.68 -0.18
C PHE A 130 4.78 -24.90 -0.34
N ALA A 131 5.43 -25.06 -1.49
CA ALA A 131 6.64 -24.33 -1.82
C ALA A 131 6.76 -24.10 -3.32
N TYR A 132 7.79 -23.37 -3.72
CA TYR A 132 8.17 -23.19 -5.12
C TYR A 132 9.67 -23.41 -5.25
N GLY A 133 10.08 -24.13 -6.29
CA GLY A 133 11.46 -24.16 -6.75
C GLY A 133 11.84 -22.90 -7.52
N PRO A 134 13.04 -22.88 -8.13
CA PRO A 134 13.50 -21.80 -9.00
C PRO A 134 12.50 -21.48 -10.11
N GLN A 135 12.46 -20.24 -10.58
CA GLN A 135 11.53 -19.81 -11.64
C GLN A 135 12.20 -19.69 -13.01
N ASP A 136 13.52 -19.89 -13.06
CA ASP A 136 14.39 -19.59 -14.18
C ASP A 136 15.16 -20.81 -14.72
N ASP A 137 15.02 -21.98 -14.11
CA ASP A 137 15.78 -23.20 -14.45
C ASP A 137 15.22 -24.02 -15.64
N LEU A 138 14.11 -23.58 -16.22
CA LEU A 138 13.56 -24.13 -17.47
C LEU A 138 13.94 -23.27 -18.69
N PRO A 139 14.17 -23.88 -19.87
CA PRO A 139 14.30 -23.14 -21.12
C PRO A 139 13.06 -22.28 -21.42
N GLU A 140 13.24 -21.10 -21.99
CA GLU A 140 12.14 -20.16 -22.30
C GLU A 140 11.08 -20.78 -23.22
N GLU A 141 11.48 -21.62 -24.18
CA GLU A 141 10.54 -22.33 -25.05
C GLU A 141 9.63 -23.29 -24.26
N SER A 142 10.19 -24.02 -23.29
CA SER A 142 9.45 -24.91 -22.41
C SER A 142 8.52 -24.14 -21.49
N LYS A 143 8.96 -22.99 -20.96
CA LYS A 143 8.10 -22.09 -20.18
C LYS A 143 6.89 -21.64 -20.99
N GLU A 144 7.07 -21.19 -22.24
CA GLU A 144 5.96 -20.71 -23.06
C GLU A 144 4.97 -21.83 -23.42
N ARG A 145 5.45 -23.05 -23.68
CA ARG A 145 4.60 -24.24 -23.86
C ARG A 145 3.79 -24.56 -22.60
N ILE A 146 4.43 -24.52 -21.44
CA ILE A 146 3.75 -24.70 -20.15
C ILE A 146 2.67 -23.63 -19.95
N LEU A 147 2.97 -22.36 -20.22
CA LEU A 147 2.02 -21.26 -20.07
C LEU A 147 0.83 -21.35 -21.04
N THR A 148 1.05 -21.88 -22.24
CA THR A 148 -0.01 -22.17 -23.22
C THR A 148 -0.94 -23.27 -22.70
N SER A 149 -0.38 -24.37 -22.18
CA SER A 149 -1.16 -25.48 -21.61
C SER A 149 -1.78 -25.16 -20.24
N LYS A 150 -1.24 -24.18 -19.51
CA LYS A 150 -1.74 -23.72 -18.20
C LYS A 150 -1.99 -22.20 -18.17
N PRO A 151 -3.17 -21.74 -18.62
CA PRO A 151 -3.54 -20.32 -18.56
C PRO A 151 -3.43 -19.71 -17.16
N LYS A 152 -3.75 -20.48 -16.11
CA LYS A 152 -3.62 -20.03 -14.71
C LYS A 152 -2.17 -19.75 -14.28
N ALA A 153 -1.19 -20.42 -14.87
CA ALA A 153 0.22 -20.13 -14.59
C ALA A 153 0.62 -18.77 -15.19
N ARG A 154 0.10 -18.43 -16.39
CA ARG A 154 0.27 -17.11 -17.00
C ARG A 154 -0.36 -16.01 -16.15
N GLU A 155 -1.58 -16.23 -15.66
CA GLU A 155 -2.24 -15.29 -14.74
C GLU A 155 -1.43 -15.05 -13.45
N LYS A 156 -0.73 -16.07 -12.92
CA LYS A 156 0.15 -15.92 -11.75
C LYS A 156 1.35 -15.03 -12.08
N LEU A 157 2.03 -15.26 -13.20
CA LEU A 157 3.16 -14.42 -13.62
C LEU A 157 2.75 -12.96 -13.84
N GLU A 158 1.60 -12.72 -14.46
CA GLU A 158 1.07 -11.36 -14.65
C GLU A 158 0.80 -10.62 -13.32
N LYS A 159 0.61 -11.37 -12.24
CA LYS A 159 0.44 -10.86 -10.86
C LYS A 159 1.75 -10.81 -10.07
N GLY A 160 2.89 -11.11 -10.70
CA GLY A 160 4.20 -11.16 -10.05
C GLY A 160 4.37 -12.33 -9.07
N LEU A 161 3.60 -13.41 -9.25
CA LEU A 161 3.66 -14.60 -8.41
C LEU A 161 4.45 -15.73 -9.08
N SER A 162 5.07 -16.59 -8.28
CA SER A 162 5.72 -17.82 -8.77
C SER A 162 4.72 -18.73 -9.50
N ALA A 163 5.11 -19.20 -10.68
CA ALA A 163 4.25 -19.93 -11.60
C ALA A 163 4.83 -21.28 -12.06
N PHE A 164 6.14 -21.47 -11.92
CA PHE A 164 6.86 -22.68 -12.26
C PHE A 164 7.29 -23.43 -11.00
N ASN A 165 7.60 -24.72 -11.12
CA ASN A 165 8.15 -25.53 -10.04
C ASN A 165 7.36 -25.46 -8.72
N GLY A 166 6.03 -25.43 -8.79
CA GLY A 166 5.19 -25.43 -7.59
C GLY A 166 5.22 -26.81 -6.92
N LEU A 167 5.57 -26.89 -5.64
CA LEU A 167 5.51 -28.10 -4.84
C LEU A 167 4.30 -28.05 -3.90
N GLU A 168 3.40 -29.03 -4.01
CA GLU A 168 2.42 -29.34 -2.98
C GLU A 168 2.70 -30.74 -2.44
N LEU A 169 2.80 -30.92 -1.13
CA LEU A 169 2.97 -32.22 -0.51
C LEU A 169 1.98 -32.37 0.64
N TYR A 170 1.27 -33.50 0.67
CA TYR A 170 0.17 -33.72 1.59
C TYR A 170 0.35 -35.01 2.37
N GLU A 171 0.09 -34.93 3.67
CA GLU A 171 -0.01 -36.08 4.57
C GLU A 171 -1.48 -36.45 4.83
N SER A 172 -2.41 -35.49 4.69
CA SER A 172 -3.85 -35.74 4.84
C SER A 172 -4.71 -34.71 4.11
N GLY A 173 -6.01 -35.02 3.93
CA GLY A 173 -7.03 -34.06 3.50
C GLY A 173 -6.97 -33.62 2.04
N ARG A 174 -6.26 -34.36 1.17
CA ARG A 174 -6.12 -34.06 -0.26
C ARG A 174 -6.43 -35.30 -1.10
N HIS A 175 -6.88 -35.08 -2.33
CA HIS A 175 -6.88 -36.12 -3.35
C HIS A 175 -5.89 -35.78 -4.45
N LEU A 176 -5.24 -36.80 -5.00
CA LEU A 176 -4.40 -36.69 -6.18
C LEU A 176 -5.03 -37.46 -7.34
N THR A 177 -4.95 -36.90 -8.53
CA THR A 177 -5.39 -37.56 -9.76
C THR A 177 -4.47 -38.71 -10.11
N ILE A 178 -5.02 -39.84 -10.56
CA ILE A 178 -4.23 -40.97 -11.04
C ILE A 178 -4.40 -41.09 -12.57
N THR A 179 -3.30 -40.98 -13.31
CA THR A 179 -3.27 -41.07 -14.78
C THR A 179 -2.76 -42.43 -15.26
N GLY A 180 -1.86 -43.06 -14.49
CA GLY A 180 -1.16 -44.29 -14.91
C GLY A 180 -0.04 -44.05 -15.93
N GLU A 181 0.23 -42.80 -16.32
CA GLU A 181 1.35 -42.43 -17.19
C GLU A 181 2.64 -42.36 -16.37
N LYS A 182 3.13 -43.55 -15.99
CA LYS A 182 4.27 -43.72 -15.07
C LYS A 182 5.57 -43.17 -15.66
N VAL A 183 6.34 -42.49 -14.82
CA VAL A 183 7.69 -42.00 -15.13
C VAL A 183 8.70 -42.89 -14.41
N GLU A 184 9.19 -43.93 -15.10
CA GLU A 184 10.04 -44.98 -14.51
C GLU A 184 11.35 -44.44 -13.91
N GLU A 185 11.93 -43.39 -14.50
CA GLU A 185 13.17 -42.78 -14.04
C GLU A 185 13.09 -42.24 -12.60
N PHE A 186 11.89 -41.82 -12.17
CA PHE A 186 11.65 -41.30 -10.82
C PHE A 186 10.81 -42.26 -9.98
N CYS A 187 10.98 -43.57 -10.15
CA CYS A 187 10.33 -44.60 -9.34
C CYS A 187 11.38 -45.45 -8.62
N PHE A 188 11.45 -45.31 -7.30
CA PHE A 188 12.45 -45.96 -6.45
C PHE A 188 11.82 -47.08 -5.58
N PRO A 189 12.61 -47.99 -5.01
CA PRO A 189 12.11 -48.93 -4.01
C PRO A 189 11.50 -48.19 -2.81
N ARG A 190 10.33 -48.64 -2.35
CA ARG A 190 9.66 -48.04 -1.19
C ARG A 190 10.50 -48.21 0.07
N GLN A 191 10.82 -47.10 0.73
CA GLN A 191 11.56 -47.03 1.99
C GLN A 191 11.06 -45.84 2.81
N ASP A 192 11.33 -45.82 4.12
CA ASP A 192 11.06 -44.65 4.96
C ASP A 192 12.08 -43.55 4.65
N ILE A 193 11.60 -42.44 4.08
CA ILE A 193 12.40 -41.29 3.68
C ILE A 193 12.16 -40.07 4.58
N THR A 194 11.66 -40.26 5.81
CA THR A 194 11.25 -39.14 6.68
C THR A 194 12.36 -38.11 6.89
N GLU A 195 13.61 -38.56 7.05
CA GLU A 195 14.74 -37.66 7.26
C GLU A 195 15.21 -36.99 5.96
N GLU A 196 15.27 -37.73 4.86
CA GLU A 196 15.60 -37.18 3.53
C GLU A 196 14.56 -36.14 3.10
N LEU A 197 13.28 -36.39 3.37
CA LEU A 197 12.21 -35.44 3.13
C LEU A 197 12.36 -34.18 3.99
N ARG A 198 12.77 -34.31 5.26
CA ARG A 198 13.05 -33.16 6.12
C ARG A 198 14.18 -32.31 5.53
N VAL A 199 15.26 -32.93 5.06
CA VAL A 199 16.42 -32.25 4.46
C VAL A 199 16.04 -31.56 3.16
N ALA A 200 15.34 -32.24 2.25
CA ALA A 200 14.95 -31.69 0.95
C ALA A 200 13.94 -30.51 1.07
N LEU A 201 13.07 -30.53 2.09
CA LEU A 201 12.09 -29.48 2.31
C LEU A 201 12.63 -28.26 3.08
N GLU A 202 13.75 -28.38 3.79
CA GLU A 202 14.28 -27.32 4.65
C GLU A 202 14.54 -26.00 3.88
N PRO A 203 15.25 -25.97 2.73
CA PRO A 203 15.50 -24.73 1.99
C PRO A 203 14.20 -24.07 1.51
N LEU A 204 13.22 -24.90 1.12
CA LEU A 204 11.93 -24.48 0.59
C LEU A 204 11.05 -23.83 1.68
N LEU A 205 11.07 -24.40 2.90
CA LEU A 205 10.34 -23.89 4.05
C LEU A 205 10.94 -22.58 4.59
N VAL A 206 12.28 -22.46 4.53
CA VAL A 206 13.02 -21.25 4.89
C VAL A 206 12.69 -20.10 3.93
N SER A 207 12.56 -20.35 2.62
CA SER A 207 12.14 -19.30 1.67
C SER A 207 10.74 -18.73 2.01
N GLY A 208 9.77 -19.60 2.35
CA GLY A 208 8.43 -19.18 2.77
C GLY A 208 8.39 -18.36 4.08
N ALA A 209 9.43 -18.47 4.93
CA ALA A 209 9.58 -17.64 6.13
C ALA A 209 9.74 -16.15 5.80
N THR A 210 10.49 -15.83 4.74
CA THR A 210 10.81 -14.45 4.36
C THR A 210 9.57 -13.63 4.02
N GLU A 211 8.54 -14.24 3.43
CA GLU A 211 7.27 -13.55 3.14
C GLU A 211 6.53 -13.16 4.43
N LYS A 212 6.51 -14.06 5.43
CA LYS A 212 5.91 -13.76 6.74
C LYS A 212 6.65 -12.64 7.46
N VAL A 213 7.98 -12.66 7.40
CA VAL A 213 8.85 -11.62 7.98
C VAL A 213 8.62 -10.27 7.29
N SER A 214 8.57 -10.25 5.95
CA SER A 214 8.25 -9.05 5.16
C SER A 214 6.93 -8.41 5.58
N ASP A 215 5.87 -9.21 5.74
CA ASP A 215 4.56 -8.71 6.17
C ASP A 215 4.56 -8.22 7.63
N ALA A 216 5.37 -8.82 8.50
CA ALA A 216 5.53 -8.37 9.88
C ALA A 216 6.27 -7.04 9.98
N ILE A 217 7.36 -6.86 9.20
CA ILE A 217 8.15 -5.62 9.16
C ILE A 217 7.34 -4.48 8.53
N ARG A 218 6.56 -4.72 7.48
CA ARG A 218 5.67 -3.69 6.89
C ARG A 218 4.68 -3.11 7.91
N ARG A 219 4.28 -3.89 8.92
CA ARG A 219 3.38 -3.46 10.00
C ARG A 219 4.11 -2.77 11.16
N GLY A 220 5.44 -2.88 11.26
CA GLY A 220 6.27 -2.22 12.27
C GLY A 220 6.89 -0.93 11.73
N GLY A 221 6.54 0.23 12.29
CA GLY A 221 6.99 1.54 11.79
C GLY A 221 8.52 1.71 11.73
N ARG A 222 9.03 2.19 10.59
CA ARG A 222 10.47 2.33 10.23
C ARG A 222 11.17 3.58 10.81
N GLY A 223 10.77 4.08 11.97
CA GLY A 223 11.12 5.44 12.41
C GLY A 223 12.23 5.60 13.46
N ARG A 224 12.81 4.50 13.98
CA ARG A 224 13.72 4.52 15.16
C ARG A 224 15.18 4.19 14.85
N PHE A 225 15.47 3.68 13.65
CA PHE A 225 16.79 3.14 13.30
C PHE A 225 17.30 3.74 11.99
N PRO A 226 18.61 4.01 11.85
CA PRO A 226 19.24 4.36 10.57
C PRO A 226 19.00 3.29 9.50
N SER A 227 19.07 3.67 8.23
CA SER A 227 19.02 2.69 7.13
C SER A 227 20.30 1.84 7.12
N LEU A 228 20.15 0.53 7.01
CA LEU A 228 21.24 -0.42 6.84
C LEU A 228 20.94 -1.37 5.69
N ASP A 229 21.95 -1.59 4.85
CA ASP A 229 21.92 -2.67 3.86
C ASP A 229 22.18 -4.00 4.57
N ILE A 230 21.33 -4.98 4.32
CA ILE A 230 21.47 -6.29 4.93
C ILE A 230 22.75 -7.01 4.51
N LEU A 231 23.27 -6.71 3.31
CA LEU A 231 24.51 -7.32 2.80
C LEU A 231 25.77 -6.74 3.44
N THR A 232 25.71 -5.57 4.09
CA THR A 232 26.85 -5.06 4.88
C THR A 232 26.88 -5.63 6.30
N VAL A 233 25.75 -6.20 6.74
CA VAL A 233 25.57 -6.79 8.06
C VAL A 233 25.87 -8.29 8.04
N ILE A 234 25.32 -9.02 7.06
CA ILE A 234 25.42 -10.47 6.97
C ILE A 234 26.50 -10.85 5.95
N ASP A 235 27.51 -11.60 6.40
CA ASP A 235 28.47 -12.24 5.49
C ASP A 235 27.78 -13.39 4.75
N THR A 236 27.56 -13.19 3.45
CA THR A 236 26.93 -14.17 2.56
C THR A 236 27.95 -14.86 1.65
N SER A 237 29.24 -14.74 1.96
CA SER A 237 30.29 -15.47 1.24
C SER A 237 30.06 -16.99 1.35
N GLY A 238 30.05 -17.66 0.20
CA GLY A 238 29.75 -19.09 0.12
C GLY A 238 28.27 -19.46 0.14
N PHE A 239 27.35 -18.48 0.15
CA PHE A 239 25.92 -18.76 0.02
C PHE A 239 25.56 -19.07 -1.44
N THR A 240 24.55 -19.90 -1.64
CA THR A 240 24.01 -20.23 -2.96
C THR A 240 22.87 -19.30 -3.32
N ASP A 241 22.90 -18.68 -4.49
CA ASP A 241 21.82 -17.83 -5.01
C ASP A 241 20.74 -18.70 -5.70
N SER A 242 19.48 -18.41 -5.41
CA SER A 242 18.32 -18.92 -6.14
C SER A 242 17.18 -17.91 -6.08
N GLY A 243 16.70 -17.45 -7.24
CA GLY A 243 15.57 -16.51 -7.34
C GLY A 243 15.82 -15.16 -6.66
N GLY A 244 17.08 -14.71 -6.55
CA GLY A 244 17.44 -13.47 -5.86
C GLY A 244 17.43 -13.58 -4.33
N GLN A 245 17.42 -14.81 -3.81
CA GLN A 245 17.60 -15.14 -2.41
C GLN A 245 18.92 -15.89 -2.21
N LEU A 246 19.65 -15.57 -1.14
CA LEU A 246 20.92 -16.18 -0.79
C LEU A 246 20.71 -17.18 0.33
N PHE A 247 21.08 -18.44 0.11
CA PHE A 247 20.91 -19.54 1.07
C PHE A 247 22.24 -20.00 1.64
N GLY A 248 22.30 -20.19 2.95
CA GLY A 248 23.51 -20.65 3.63
C GLY A 248 23.26 -21.13 5.05
N PRO A 249 24.33 -21.44 5.80
CA PRO A 249 24.22 -21.92 7.16
C PRO A 249 23.92 -20.76 8.11
N HIS A 250 23.03 -20.99 9.07
CA HIS A 250 22.82 -20.07 10.17
C HIS A 250 24.07 -20.03 11.07
N PRO A 251 24.47 -18.86 11.61
CA PRO A 251 25.76 -18.68 12.30
C PRO A 251 25.95 -19.52 13.57
N THR A 252 24.87 -19.81 14.30
CA THR A 252 24.92 -20.55 15.58
C THR A 252 24.06 -21.82 15.58
N LEU A 253 22.84 -21.73 15.05
CA LEU A 253 21.90 -22.84 14.92
C LEU A 253 22.29 -23.76 13.75
N GLY A 254 22.91 -24.90 14.07
CA GLY A 254 23.33 -25.89 13.08
C GLY A 254 22.18 -26.48 12.27
N SER A 255 22.49 -26.97 11.07
CA SER A 255 21.57 -27.73 10.22
C SER A 255 22.33 -28.77 9.40
N THR A 256 21.67 -29.89 9.14
CA THR A 256 22.20 -30.98 8.30
C THR A 256 22.31 -30.57 6.84
N SER A 257 21.44 -29.68 6.34
CA SER A 257 21.47 -29.23 4.93
C SER A 257 22.47 -28.10 4.68
N GLY A 258 22.88 -27.39 5.73
CA GLY A 258 23.68 -26.16 5.61
C GLY A 258 22.97 -25.02 4.88
N LYS A 259 21.64 -25.11 4.67
CA LYS A 259 20.81 -24.12 3.96
C LYS A 259 19.62 -23.65 4.81
N ASN A 260 19.85 -23.54 6.12
CA ASN A 260 18.81 -23.21 7.09
C ASN A 260 18.66 -21.70 7.35
N LEU A 261 19.43 -20.87 6.67
CA LEU A 261 19.32 -19.41 6.65
C LEU A 261 19.11 -18.94 5.21
N VAL A 262 18.20 -17.98 5.02
CA VAL A 262 18.01 -17.26 3.77
C VAL A 262 18.10 -15.75 4.00
N VAL A 263 18.75 -15.06 3.07
CA VAL A 263 18.81 -13.60 3.00
C VAL A 263 18.13 -13.17 1.70
N ASN A 264 17.21 -12.21 1.77
CA ASN A 264 16.61 -11.56 0.62
C ASN A 264 17.10 -10.10 0.57
N PRO A 265 18.13 -9.80 -0.25
CA PRO A 265 18.72 -8.46 -0.31
C PRO A 265 17.74 -7.39 -0.80
N ALA A 266 16.93 -7.71 -1.81
CA ALA A 266 15.96 -6.78 -2.38
C ALA A 266 14.91 -6.29 -1.37
N LYS A 267 14.55 -7.16 -0.41
CA LYS A 267 13.63 -6.82 0.68
C LYS A 267 14.35 -6.33 1.94
N GLY A 268 15.68 -6.48 2.03
CA GLY A 268 16.46 -6.14 3.22
C GLY A 268 16.15 -7.00 4.44
N ILE A 269 15.80 -8.28 4.22
CA ILE A 269 15.36 -9.19 5.29
C ILE A 269 16.08 -10.53 5.24
N TRP A 270 16.11 -11.20 6.38
CA TRP A 270 16.59 -12.57 6.52
C TRP A 270 15.57 -13.42 7.27
N ALA A 271 15.63 -14.73 7.08
CA ALA A 271 14.88 -15.69 7.87
C ALA A 271 15.62 -17.01 7.99
N TYR A 272 15.34 -17.76 9.05
CA TYR A 272 15.95 -19.06 9.29
C TYR A 272 14.92 -20.08 9.73
N MET A 273 15.30 -21.35 9.63
CA MET A 273 14.55 -22.46 10.18
C MET A 273 15.46 -23.35 11.03
N HIS A 274 15.02 -23.67 12.25
CA HIS A 274 15.74 -24.61 13.10
C HIS A 274 14.75 -25.30 14.04
N ASN A 275 14.75 -26.64 14.10
CA ASN A 275 13.84 -27.43 14.95
C ASN A 275 12.36 -27.02 14.86
N GLY A 276 11.88 -26.66 13.66
CA GLY A 276 10.50 -26.22 13.44
C GLY A 276 10.20 -24.76 13.84
N ILE A 277 11.17 -24.05 14.42
CA ILE A 277 11.12 -22.60 14.62
C ILE A 277 11.38 -21.93 13.27
N ASN A 278 10.53 -20.97 12.92
CA ASN A 278 10.62 -20.17 11.70
C ASN A 278 10.56 -18.70 12.12
N SER A 279 11.69 -18.00 12.01
CA SER A 279 11.79 -16.59 12.38
C SER A 279 12.80 -15.83 11.53
N GLY A 280 12.85 -14.52 11.70
CA GLY A 280 13.73 -13.62 10.96
C GLY A 280 13.42 -12.15 11.22
N GLY A 281 14.15 -11.28 10.54
CA GLY A 281 13.96 -9.84 10.66
C GLY A 281 14.75 -9.04 9.64
N ASP A 282 15.00 -7.79 9.98
CA ASP A 282 15.84 -6.88 9.21
C ASP A 282 17.31 -6.91 9.69
N ALA A 283 18.12 -6.04 9.09
CA ALA A 283 19.51 -5.83 9.43
C ALA A 283 19.73 -5.46 10.92
N TRP A 284 18.82 -4.69 11.54
CA TRP A 284 18.93 -4.29 12.94
C TRP A 284 18.65 -5.45 13.89
N LEU A 285 17.66 -6.29 13.58
CA LEU A 285 17.40 -7.49 14.37
C LEU A 285 18.57 -8.48 14.28
N TRP A 286 19.23 -8.58 13.13
CA TRP A 286 20.45 -9.38 13.00
C TRP A 286 21.54 -8.90 13.96
N LEU A 287 21.86 -7.60 13.96
CA LEU A 287 22.86 -7.01 14.86
C LEU A 287 22.51 -7.24 16.34
N ALA A 288 21.22 -7.18 16.67
CA ALA A 288 20.76 -7.45 18.03
C ALA A 288 20.98 -8.91 18.45
N CYS A 289 20.80 -9.86 17.53
CA CYS A 289 21.11 -11.26 17.78
C CYS A 289 22.62 -11.50 17.85
N GLU A 290 23.39 -10.88 16.95
CA GLU A 290 24.85 -10.99 16.87
C GLU A 290 25.54 -10.53 18.17
N CYS A 291 25.10 -9.41 18.76
CA CYS A 291 25.64 -8.92 20.04
C CYS A 291 25.00 -9.56 21.29
N GLY A 292 24.08 -10.53 21.10
CA GLY A 292 23.34 -11.19 22.17
C GLY A 292 22.44 -10.25 22.97
N ALA A 293 21.92 -9.19 22.35
CA ALA A 293 20.84 -8.37 22.91
C ALA A 293 19.49 -9.09 22.78
N VAL A 294 19.34 -9.93 21.77
CA VAL A 294 18.20 -10.81 21.52
C VAL A 294 18.75 -12.23 21.32
N GLN A 295 18.10 -13.25 21.88
CA GLN A 295 18.48 -14.64 21.58
C GLN A 295 17.97 -15.02 20.18
N TRP A 296 18.70 -15.85 19.44
CA TRP A 296 18.34 -16.21 18.07
C TRP A 296 16.93 -16.82 17.99
N GLU A 297 16.57 -17.66 18.96
CA GLU A 297 15.28 -18.33 19.10
C GLU A 297 14.12 -17.36 19.43
N GLU A 298 14.45 -16.19 19.98
CA GLU A 298 13.49 -15.12 20.34
C GLU A 298 13.44 -14.00 19.29
N ALA A 299 14.25 -14.09 18.23
CA ALA A 299 14.19 -13.16 17.11
C ALA A 299 12.76 -13.10 16.57
N GLY A 300 12.26 -11.90 16.28
CA GLY A 300 10.96 -11.70 15.65
C GLY A 300 10.39 -10.32 15.89
N SER A 301 9.12 -10.15 15.50
CA SER A 301 8.41 -8.88 15.64
C SER A 301 8.35 -8.43 17.10
N GLY A 302 8.82 -7.21 17.37
CA GLY A 302 8.78 -6.61 18.70
C GLY A 302 9.99 -6.90 19.59
N ALA A 303 10.97 -7.69 19.16
CA ALA A 303 12.20 -7.94 19.90
C ALA A 303 13.03 -6.65 20.13
N LEU A 304 12.90 -5.66 19.24
CA LEU A 304 13.56 -4.34 19.33
C LEU A 304 12.65 -3.24 19.94
N LYS A 305 11.76 -3.59 20.86
CA LYS A 305 10.94 -2.61 21.60
C LYS A 305 11.69 -2.04 22.79
N ASP A 306 12.33 -2.90 23.59
CA ASP A 306 13.01 -2.51 24.81
C ASP A 306 14.18 -1.56 24.56
N TRP A 307 14.35 -0.55 25.43
CA TRP A 307 15.37 0.48 25.25
C TRP A 307 16.78 -0.05 25.54
N ALA A 308 16.95 -0.96 26.52
CA ALA A 308 18.25 -1.52 26.82
C ALA A 308 18.75 -2.41 25.67
N THR A 309 17.86 -3.21 25.07
CA THR A 309 18.15 -4.00 23.87
C THR A 309 18.59 -3.11 22.70
N VAL A 310 17.87 -2.01 22.46
CA VAL A 310 18.19 -1.07 21.38
C VAL A 310 19.52 -0.35 21.62
N GLN A 311 19.81 0.11 22.84
CA GLN A 311 21.09 0.73 23.15
C GLN A 311 22.28 -0.21 22.98
N LYS A 312 22.14 -1.46 23.41
CA LYS A 312 23.18 -2.49 23.22
C LYS A 312 23.43 -2.73 21.73
N THR A 313 22.36 -2.80 20.94
CA THR A 313 22.43 -2.98 19.48
C THR A 313 23.09 -1.77 18.80
N PHE A 314 22.75 -0.54 19.18
CA PHE A 314 23.39 0.66 18.63
C PHE A 314 24.89 0.71 18.90
N LYS A 315 25.32 0.41 20.15
CA LYS A 315 26.74 0.35 20.49
C LYS A 315 27.49 -0.66 19.62
N HIS A 316 26.87 -1.81 19.36
CA HIS A 316 27.45 -2.83 18.48
C HIS A 316 27.53 -2.39 17.02
N ALA A 317 26.50 -1.72 16.51
CA ALA A 317 26.49 -1.18 15.15
C ALA A 317 27.58 -0.11 14.93
N VAL A 318 27.77 0.78 15.90
CA VAL A 318 28.84 1.78 15.91
C VAL A 318 30.21 1.11 16.01
N PHE A 319 30.36 0.13 16.90
CA PHE A 319 31.59 -0.65 17.01
C PHE A 319 31.97 -1.36 15.70
N ARG A 320 30.98 -1.87 14.96
CA ARG A 320 31.16 -2.47 13.64
C ARG A 320 31.41 -1.46 12.51
N GLY A 321 31.37 -0.15 12.80
CA GLY A 321 31.55 0.91 11.81
C GLY A 321 30.44 0.99 10.77
N LEU A 322 29.26 0.43 11.07
CA LEU A 322 28.11 0.40 10.16
C LEU A 322 27.31 1.70 10.22
N VAL A 323 27.37 2.41 11.36
CA VAL A 323 26.76 3.72 11.61
C VAL A 323 27.65 4.54 12.53
N SER A 324 27.53 5.86 12.49
CA SER A 324 28.18 6.77 13.44
C SER A 324 27.31 7.01 14.70
N GLU A 325 27.92 7.51 15.78
CA GLU A 325 27.17 7.94 16.97
C GLU A 325 26.18 9.07 16.64
N GLU A 326 26.52 9.94 15.70
CA GLU A 326 25.68 11.05 15.24
C GLU A 326 24.45 10.54 14.48
N GLU A 327 24.61 9.54 13.60
CA GLU A 327 23.52 8.92 12.86
C GLU A 327 22.52 8.21 13.80
N VAL A 328 23.03 7.58 14.84
CA VAL A 328 22.21 6.95 15.88
C VAL A 328 21.43 8.00 16.68
N ASP A 329 22.08 9.09 17.11
CA ASP A 329 21.42 10.16 17.88
C ASP A 329 20.29 10.83 17.07
N ILE A 330 20.52 11.09 15.77
CA ILE A 330 19.52 11.61 14.84
C ILE A 330 18.34 10.63 14.68
N ALA A 331 18.62 9.34 14.48
CA ALA A 331 17.59 8.32 14.27
C ALA A 331 16.72 8.05 15.51
N GLN A 332 17.22 8.33 16.72
CA GLN A 332 16.43 8.26 17.95
C GLN A 332 15.34 9.35 18.01
N GLY A 333 15.46 10.40 17.19
CA GLY A 333 14.53 11.50 17.17
C GLY A 333 14.63 12.38 18.42
N PRO A 334 13.57 13.16 18.73
CA PRO A 334 13.61 14.14 19.81
C PRO A 334 13.80 13.51 21.19
N THR A 335 14.88 13.86 21.88
CA THR A 335 15.20 13.35 23.22
C THR A 335 15.62 14.46 24.19
N ILE A 336 15.71 14.11 25.48
CA ILE A 336 16.24 14.99 26.52
C ILE A 336 17.69 14.60 26.81
N ARG A 337 18.60 15.56 26.76
CA ARG A 337 20.01 15.38 27.15
C ARG A 337 20.11 14.83 28.58
N GLY A 338 20.83 13.73 28.77
CA GLY A 338 21.18 13.21 30.08
C GLY A 338 22.27 14.05 30.79
N VAL A 339 22.37 13.92 32.12
CA VAL A 339 23.43 14.57 32.90
C VAL A 339 23.99 13.65 33.99
N SER A 340 25.29 13.77 34.23
CA SER A 340 26.04 13.06 35.26
C SER A 340 27.00 14.00 36.01
N LEU A 341 27.71 13.49 37.00
CA LEU A 341 28.75 14.25 37.71
C LEU A 341 30.02 14.47 36.87
N GLU A 342 30.18 13.74 35.77
CA GLU A 342 31.32 13.87 34.86
C GLU A 342 31.21 15.15 34.02
N ASP A 343 29.97 15.59 33.73
CA ASP A 343 29.67 16.81 32.98
C ASP A 343 30.24 18.08 33.64
N SER A 344 30.45 19.12 32.83
CA SER A 344 30.96 20.42 33.30
C SER A 344 29.97 21.12 34.22
N ALA A 345 30.49 21.90 35.18
CA ALA A 345 29.66 22.70 36.07
C ALA A 345 28.76 23.65 35.25
N GLY A 346 27.48 23.71 35.60
CA GLY A 346 26.46 24.44 34.83
C GLY A 346 25.66 23.57 33.86
N SER A 347 26.11 22.36 33.53
CA SER A 347 25.38 21.43 32.68
C SER A 347 24.03 21.04 33.28
N VAL A 348 22.99 21.00 32.46
CA VAL A 348 21.62 20.62 32.85
C VAL A 348 21.19 19.43 32.01
N GLY A 349 20.50 18.47 32.63
CA GLY A 349 20.00 17.29 31.92
C GLY A 349 19.10 16.42 32.78
N LEU A 350 18.59 15.36 32.15
CA LEU A 350 17.84 14.30 32.79
C LEU A 350 18.79 13.38 33.57
N ASP A 351 18.47 13.11 34.84
CA ASP A 351 19.21 12.14 35.63
C ASP A 351 18.51 10.78 35.68
N ASN A 352 19.17 9.78 36.29
CA ASN A 352 18.63 8.42 36.41
C ASN A 352 17.34 8.33 37.25
N SER A 353 16.97 9.36 38.00
CA SER A 353 15.71 9.40 38.75
C SER A 353 14.53 9.94 37.93
N GLY A 354 14.77 10.33 36.67
CA GLY A 354 13.78 10.94 35.79
C GLY A 354 13.57 12.43 36.05
N SER A 355 14.35 13.05 36.94
CA SER A 355 14.28 14.48 37.24
C SER A 355 15.30 15.27 36.40
N ILE A 356 14.98 16.53 36.11
CA ILE A 356 15.95 17.46 35.53
C ILE A 356 16.84 18.01 36.65
N LYS A 357 18.15 17.88 36.47
CA LYS A 357 19.16 18.33 37.42
C LYS A 357 20.22 19.18 36.75
N LYS A 358 20.91 19.98 37.56
CA LYS A 358 22.04 20.83 37.17
C LYS A 358 23.29 20.44 37.94
N VAL A 359 24.43 20.36 37.27
CA VAL A 359 25.74 20.20 37.90
C VAL A 359 26.14 21.52 38.55
N GLU A 360 26.30 21.55 39.87
CA GLU A 360 26.86 22.68 40.62
C GLU A 360 28.09 22.23 41.40
N CYS A 361 29.03 23.14 41.66
CA CYS A 361 30.12 22.88 42.60
C CYS A 361 29.69 23.27 44.02
N SER A 362 29.91 22.38 44.98
CA SER A 362 29.78 22.66 46.40
C SER A 362 30.80 23.73 46.82
N LYS A 363 30.63 24.28 48.03
CA LYS A 363 31.59 25.22 48.62
C LYS A 363 33.00 24.64 48.75
N ASP A 364 33.12 23.31 48.78
CA ASP A 364 34.38 22.56 48.89
C ASP A 364 34.93 22.12 47.53
N GLY A 365 34.34 22.59 46.42
CA GLY A 365 34.79 22.30 45.05
C GLY A 365 34.32 20.96 44.48
N GLN A 366 33.52 20.17 45.20
CA GLN A 366 32.96 18.91 44.70
C GLN A 366 31.73 19.14 43.84
N LYS A 367 31.63 18.47 42.69
CA LYS A 367 30.44 18.53 41.83
C LYS A 367 29.27 17.78 42.50
N VAL A 368 28.08 18.37 42.44
CA VAL A 368 26.82 17.77 42.91
C VAL A 368 25.71 17.99 41.88
N LEU A 369 24.77 17.04 41.79
CA LEU A 369 23.57 17.16 40.95
C LEU A 369 22.44 17.78 41.76
N LYS A 370 22.16 19.06 41.51
CA LYS A 370 21.08 19.80 42.17
C LYS A 370 19.78 19.68 41.39
N TRP A 371 18.69 19.43 42.13
CA TRP A 371 17.35 19.33 41.56
C TRP A 371 16.89 20.65 40.92
N LEU A 372 16.33 20.58 39.71
CA LEU A 372 15.77 21.71 38.98
C LEU A 372 14.27 21.54 38.71
N SER A 373 13.84 20.33 38.32
CA SER A 373 12.44 20.02 38.03
C SER A 373 12.14 18.51 38.11
N ASP A 374 10.90 18.16 38.43
CA ASP A 374 10.34 16.80 38.25
C ASP A 374 9.66 16.63 36.88
N CYS A 375 9.61 17.69 36.05
CA CYS A 375 8.97 17.70 34.74
C CYS A 375 10.02 17.52 33.63
N ALA A 376 10.31 16.29 33.23
CA ALA A 376 11.20 16.04 32.09
C ALA A 376 10.43 16.27 30.79
N VAL A 377 10.77 17.32 30.03
CA VAL A 377 10.11 17.67 28.77
C VAL A 377 11.13 18.18 27.75
N CYS A 378 10.92 17.84 26.49
CA CYS A 378 11.68 18.34 25.34
C CYS A 378 10.75 18.95 24.29
N ILE A 379 11.33 19.72 23.37
CA ILE A 379 10.66 20.14 22.14
C ILE A 379 10.68 18.93 21.20
N HIS A 380 9.54 18.26 21.08
CA HIS A 380 9.44 17.11 20.20
C HIS A 380 9.39 17.57 18.73
N THR A 381 8.57 18.57 18.44
CA THR A 381 8.41 19.09 17.08
C THR A 381 8.36 20.61 17.09
N GLU A 382 9.03 21.24 16.13
CA GLU A 382 8.85 22.63 15.76
C GLU A 382 8.19 22.66 14.38
N THR A 383 6.99 23.23 14.29
CA THR A 383 6.23 23.33 13.04
C THR A 383 6.15 24.79 12.60
N VAL A 384 6.44 25.06 11.32
CA VAL A 384 6.33 26.40 10.72
C VAL A 384 5.24 26.44 9.65
N ALA A 385 4.32 27.41 9.73
CA ALA A 385 3.35 27.75 8.69
C ALA A 385 3.14 29.26 8.61
N ASN A 386 3.10 29.84 7.41
CA ASN A 386 2.81 31.27 7.18
C ASN A 386 3.65 32.24 8.05
N ASN A 387 4.93 31.92 8.27
CA ASN A 387 5.87 32.64 9.16
C ASN A 387 5.49 32.62 10.65
N GLU A 388 4.57 31.75 11.07
CA GLU A 388 4.28 31.45 12.46
C GLU A 388 4.93 30.10 12.83
N THR A 389 5.59 30.09 13.99
CA THR A 389 6.21 28.88 14.55
C THR A 389 5.36 28.37 15.71
N GLU A 390 5.16 27.06 15.76
CA GLU A 390 4.47 26.35 16.83
C GLU A 390 5.33 25.20 17.35
N PHE A 391 5.38 25.01 18.66
CA PHE A 391 6.20 23.99 19.30
C PHE A 391 5.31 22.95 19.96
N CYS A 392 5.52 21.68 19.60
CA CYS A 392 4.96 20.52 20.29
C CYS A 392 5.98 20.00 21.30
N PHE A 393 5.58 19.91 22.56
CA PHE A 393 6.38 19.44 23.66
C PHE A 393 5.93 18.04 24.07
N LYS A 394 6.89 17.14 24.32
CA LYS A 394 6.62 15.82 24.91
C LYS A 394 7.55 15.54 26.07
N GLY A 395 7.06 14.80 27.05
CA GLY A 395 7.78 14.56 28.29
C GLY A 395 7.20 13.46 29.15
N LEU A 396 7.87 13.21 30.28
CA LEU A 396 7.52 12.20 31.26
C LEU A 396 7.68 12.77 32.67
N GLY A 397 6.67 12.56 33.53
CA GLY A 397 6.76 12.98 34.93
C GLY A 397 7.69 12.09 35.74
N ALA A 398 8.60 12.67 36.54
CA ALA A 398 9.54 11.91 37.35
C ALA A 398 8.88 11.11 38.49
N LYS A 399 7.70 11.52 38.96
CA LYS A 399 7.03 10.94 40.14
C LYS A 399 5.90 9.97 39.81
N ASP A 400 5.14 10.28 38.77
CA ASP A 400 3.99 9.49 38.35
C ASP A 400 4.24 8.71 37.05
N HIS A 401 5.39 8.93 36.40
CA HIS A 401 5.73 8.34 35.10
C HIS A 401 4.66 8.59 34.03
N ARG A 402 3.90 9.69 34.16
CA ARG A 402 2.86 10.03 33.20
C ARG A 402 3.47 10.69 31.99
N GLU A 403 3.18 10.15 30.81
CA GLU A 403 3.50 10.78 29.54
C GLU A 403 2.64 12.03 29.33
N VAL A 404 3.26 13.08 28.81
CA VAL A 404 2.57 14.34 28.52
C VAL A 404 2.90 14.82 27.12
N SER A 405 1.92 15.49 26.51
CA SER A 405 2.06 16.14 25.21
C SER A 405 1.22 17.43 25.20
N PHE A 406 1.81 18.54 24.79
CA PHE A 406 1.08 19.81 24.63
C PHE A 406 1.75 20.69 23.58
N THR A 407 1.01 21.68 23.07
CA THR A 407 1.46 22.53 21.96
C THR A 407 1.29 24.00 22.31
N LEU A 408 2.27 24.84 21.96
CA LEU A 408 2.22 26.29 22.15
C LEU A 408 2.77 27.02 20.92
N PRO A 409 2.11 28.11 20.46
CA PRO A 409 2.69 28.98 19.45
C PRO A 409 3.88 29.77 20.03
N ALA A 410 4.84 30.13 19.19
CA ALA A 410 6.02 30.91 19.58
C ALA A 410 5.63 32.23 20.28
N SER A 411 4.54 32.86 19.84
CA SER A 411 3.98 34.07 20.45
C SER A 411 3.53 33.89 21.91
N ALA A 412 3.12 32.67 22.31
CA ALA A 412 2.78 32.36 23.69
C ALA A 412 4.03 32.15 24.56
N LEU A 413 5.14 31.66 23.98
CA LEU A 413 6.39 31.39 24.69
C LEU A 413 7.17 32.66 25.05
N ALA A 414 6.84 33.79 24.42
CA ALA A 414 7.36 35.09 24.83
C ALA A 414 6.95 35.51 26.25
N ASP A 415 5.88 34.92 26.81
CA ASP A 415 5.46 35.12 28.20
C ASP A 415 5.76 33.86 29.04
N PRO A 416 6.72 33.91 29.98
CA PRO A 416 7.07 32.78 30.83
C PRO A 416 5.89 32.18 31.63
N ARG A 417 4.86 32.99 31.93
CA ARG A 417 3.68 32.54 32.67
C ARG A 417 2.84 31.56 31.86
N LYS A 418 2.75 31.75 30.55
CA LYS A 418 1.99 30.88 29.65
C LYS A 418 2.64 29.50 29.52
N PHE A 419 3.97 29.47 29.37
CA PHE A 419 4.71 28.20 29.37
C PHE A 419 4.56 27.45 30.69
N ARG A 420 4.70 28.15 31.83
CA ARG A 420 4.49 27.56 33.15
C ARG A 420 3.07 27.04 33.34
N ALA A 421 2.05 27.77 32.88
CA ALA A 421 0.66 27.31 32.93
C ALA A 421 0.41 26.04 32.11
N ALA A 422 1.02 25.95 30.92
CA ALA A 422 0.96 24.74 30.10
C ALA A 422 1.60 23.53 30.80
N LEU A 423 2.75 23.72 31.46
CA LEU A 423 3.38 22.66 32.26
C LEU A 423 2.51 22.23 33.44
N ILE A 424 1.84 23.16 34.14
CA ILE A 424 0.92 22.83 35.25
C ILE A 424 -0.22 21.94 34.74
N ASN A 425 -0.83 22.32 33.61
CA ASN A 425 -1.91 21.56 33.01
C ASN A 425 -1.43 20.17 32.56
N ALA A 426 -0.26 20.12 31.91
CA ALA A 426 0.30 18.89 31.38
C ALA A 426 0.72 17.91 32.48
N PHE A 427 1.51 18.35 33.47
CA PHE A 427 2.15 17.48 34.47
C PHE A 427 1.37 17.31 35.78
N GLY A 428 0.37 18.16 36.04
CA GLY A 428 -0.51 18.04 37.20
C GLY A 428 0.21 18.28 38.53
N ALA A 429 -0.42 17.86 39.63
CA ALA A 429 0.02 18.24 40.99
C ALA A 429 1.21 17.42 41.55
N ARG A 430 1.48 16.23 41.02
CA ARG A 430 2.50 15.31 41.59
C ARG A 430 3.93 15.64 41.17
N ASN A 431 4.12 16.26 40.01
CA ASN A 431 5.43 16.65 39.50
C ASN A 431 5.63 18.15 39.69
N ARG A 432 6.65 18.54 40.45
CA ARG A 432 6.96 19.95 40.69
C ARG A 432 7.77 20.52 39.54
N ILE A 433 7.26 21.59 38.94
CA ILE A 433 7.91 22.29 37.81
C ILE A 433 9.25 22.90 38.20
N GLY A 434 9.39 23.39 39.44
CA GLY A 434 10.60 24.04 39.92
C GLY A 434 10.97 25.27 39.09
N HIS A 435 12.22 25.32 38.64
CA HIS A 435 12.82 26.41 37.87
C HIS A 435 12.92 26.11 36.36
N LEU A 436 12.15 25.15 35.86
CA LEU A 436 12.14 24.86 34.44
C LEU A 436 11.46 25.98 33.65
N ASP A 437 12.17 26.49 32.63
CA ASP A 437 11.70 27.49 31.67
C ASP A 437 11.95 27.02 30.22
N PHE A 438 11.44 27.78 29.25
CA PHE A 438 11.54 27.42 27.84
C PHE A 438 13.00 27.38 27.35
N GLU A 439 13.84 28.32 27.75
CA GLU A 439 15.26 28.37 27.36
C GLU A 439 16.04 27.15 27.90
N THR A 440 15.71 26.70 29.11
CA THR A 440 16.25 25.45 29.65
C THR A 440 15.79 24.25 28.82
N VAL A 441 14.51 24.18 28.45
CA VAL A 441 13.99 23.10 27.60
C VAL A 441 14.63 23.13 26.20
N GLN A 442 14.89 24.30 25.62
CA GLN A 442 15.64 24.43 24.36
C GLN A 442 17.04 23.83 24.47
N ARG A 443 17.78 24.15 25.55
CA ARG A 443 19.13 23.61 25.80
C ARG A 443 19.14 22.12 26.11
N LEU A 444 18.06 21.60 26.69
CA LEU A 444 17.89 20.19 27.03
C LEU A 444 17.51 19.32 25.83
N THR A 445 16.82 19.89 24.85
CA THR A 445 16.28 19.14 23.73
C THR A 445 17.39 18.78 22.75
N LYS A 446 17.41 17.52 22.33
CA LYS A 446 18.21 17.04 21.20
C LYS A 446 17.29 16.63 20.05
N ASN A 447 17.74 16.84 18.82
CA ASN A 447 17.14 16.30 17.60
C ASN A 447 15.65 16.65 17.42
N THR A 448 15.29 17.92 17.70
CA THR A 448 13.96 18.47 17.44
C THR A 448 13.54 18.21 16.00
N ARG A 449 12.33 17.67 15.80
CA ARG A 449 11.79 17.50 14.44
C ARG A 449 11.32 18.85 13.91
N LEU A 450 11.94 19.32 12.84
CA LEU A 450 11.52 20.54 12.15
C LEU A 450 10.52 20.15 11.08
N LEU A 451 9.27 20.60 11.17
CA LEU A 451 8.23 20.34 10.19
C LEU A 451 7.74 21.62 9.53
N ARG A 452 7.39 21.54 8.25
CA ARG A 452 6.58 22.57 7.57
C ARG A 452 5.12 22.15 7.60
N ARG A 453 4.23 23.03 8.08
CA ARG A 453 2.79 22.77 8.01
C ARG A 453 2.21 23.25 6.69
N VAL A 454 1.45 22.37 6.07
CA VAL A 454 0.70 22.60 4.85
C VAL A 454 -0.78 22.69 5.21
N GLU A 455 -1.37 23.85 4.98
CA GLU A 455 -2.79 24.13 5.27
C GLU A 455 -3.66 24.08 4.02
N VAL A 456 -3.03 24.19 2.84
CA VAL A 456 -3.68 24.20 1.53
C VAL A 456 -2.91 23.26 0.59
N PRO A 457 -3.58 22.32 -0.10
CA PRO A 457 -2.94 21.46 -1.09
C PRO A 457 -2.21 22.29 -2.16
N ALA A 458 -0.92 22.04 -2.36
CA ALA A 458 -0.08 22.86 -3.23
C ALA A 458 0.97 22.04 -3.99
N TRP A 459 1.56 22.64 -5.02
CA TRP A 459 2.78 22.13 -5.64
C TRP A 459 4.00 22.80 -5.01
N ASP A 460 4.98 22.00 -4.60
CA ASP A 460 6.32 22.43 -4.24
C ASP A 460 7.28 21.97 -5.34
N GLY A 461 7.56 22.87 -6.28
CA GLY A 461 8.17 22.50 -7.56
C GLY A 461 7.32 21.45 -8.29
N SER A 462 7.87 20.25 -8.48
CA SER A 462 7.17 19.12 -9.08
C SER A 462 6.49 18.20 -8.06
N VAL A 463 6.58 18.46 -6.76
CA VAL A 463 6.07 17.56 -5.71
C VAL A 463 4.71 18.05 -5.20
N PRO A 464 3.65 17.23 -5.23
CA PRO A 464 2.35 17.61 -4.69
C PRO A 464 2.33 17.43 -3.18
N LEU A 465 2.04 18.51 -2.47
CA LEU A 465 1.82 18.53 -1.03
C LEU A 465 0.34 18.21 -0.75
N VAL A 466 0.01 16.92 -0.76
CA VAL A 466 -1.32 16.39 -0.43
C VAL A 466 -1.15 15.27 0.61
N PRO A 467 -1.98 15.19 1.67
CA PRO A 467 -1.86 14.16 2.69
C PRO A 467 -1.85 12.75 2.10
N GLY A 468 -0.91 11.92 2.56
CA GLY A 468 -0.75 10.53 2.15
C GLY A 468 -0.01 10.28 0.84
N VAL A 469 0.35 11.33 0.06
CA VAL A 469 1.28 11.19 -1.08
C VAL A 469 2.68 10.76 -0.61
N ASN A 470 3.13 11.26 0.54
CA ASN A 470 4.37 10.89 1.23
C ASN A 470 5.63 10.98 0.33
N LEU A 471 5.78 12.10 -0.40
CA LEU A 471 6.97 12.39 -1.23
C LEU A 471 7.94 13.39 -0.59
N VAL A 472 7.51 14.11 0.45
CA VAL A 472 8.34 15.08 1.18
C VAL A 472 8.41 14.61 2.62
N ALA A 473 9.64 14.49 3.14
CA ALA A 473 9.84 14.32 4.57
C ALA A 473 9.50 15.62 5.29
N ASP A 474 9.27 15.56 6.59
CA ASP A 474 9.22 16.78 7.41
C ASP A 474 8.06 17.76 7.08
N VAL A 475 6.91 17.22 6.66
CA VAL A 475 5.68 18.01 6.49
C VAL A 475 4.56 17.50 7.38
N GLU A 476 3.82 18.42 7.99
CA GLU A 476 2.56 18.17 8.69
C GLU A 476 1.42 18.74 7.84
N PHE A 477 0.27 18.09 7.82
CA PHE A 477 -0.92 18.61 7.13
C PHE A 477 -2.00 19.03 8.14
N ARG A 478 -2.57 20.22 7.94
CA ARG A 478 -3.74 20.71 8.69
C ARG A 478 -4.69 21.41 7.72
N LEU A 479 -5.35 20.62 6.90
CA LEU A 479 -6.25 21.13 5.87
C LEU A 479 -7.59 21.58 6.47
N SER A 480 -8.31 22.42 5.73
CA SER A 480 -9.68 22.79 6.06
C SER A 480 -10.59 21.55 6.10
N PRO A 481 -11.57 21.46 7.02
CA PRO A 481 -12.58 20.40 6.99
C PRO A 481 -13.39 20.34 5.68
N MET A 482 -13.50 21.47 4.96
CA MET A 482 -14.13 21.54 3.63
C MET A 482 -13.22 21.02 2.50
N THR A 483 -11.99 20.62 2.83
CA THR A 483 -11.01 20.01 1.93
C THR A 483 -10.46 18.74 2.60
N PRO A 484 -11.29 17.70 2.78
CA PRO A 484 -10.93 16.45 3.48
C PRO A 484 -10.07 15.54 2.58
N ALA A 485 -8.97 16.09 2.05
CA ALA A 485 -8.10 15.39 1.13
C ALA A 485 -7.11 14.49 1.88
N GLU A 486 -7.14 13.20 1.56
CA GLU A 486 -6.22 12.20 2.07
C GLU A 486 -6.17 11.03 1.07
N VAL A 487 -5.04 10.89 0.37
CA VAL A 487 -4.80 9.78 -0.55
C VAL A 487 -4.02 8.67 0.15
N ARG A 488 -4.03 7.45 -0.38
CA ARG A 488 -3.27 6.34 0.22
C ARG A 488 -2.84 5.31 -0.82
N ASP A 489 -1.76 4.62 -0.52
CA ASP A 489 -1.37 3.42 -1.27
C ASP A 489 -2.32 2.24 -0.93
N GLY A 490 -2.40 1.25 -1.82
CA GLY A 490 -3.25 0.07 -1.59
C GLY A 490 -3.46 -0.81 -2.82
N ASP A 491 -4.52 -1.63 -2.79
CA ASP A 491 -4.87 -2.51 -3.90
C ASP A 491 -5.31 -1.73 -5.14
N ILE A 492 -4.39 -1.65 -6.11
CA ILE A 492 -4.61 -0.93 -7.37
C ILE A 492 -5.69 -1.60 -8.24
N GLU A 493 -5.92 -2.90 -8.14
CA GLU A 493 -6.94 -3.58 -8.97
C GLU A 493 -8.34 -3.27 -8.47
N ALA A 494 -8.54 -3.23 -7.15
CA ALA A 494 -9.78 -2.73 -6.54
C ALA A 494 -10.05 -1.27 -6.93
N ALA A 495 -9.02 -0.43 -6.90
CA ALA A 495 -9.11 0.98 -7.31
C ALA A 495 -9.49 1.13 -8.80
N LYS A 496 -8.89 0.31 -9.67
CA LYS A 496 -9.22 0.27 -11.11
C LYS A 496 -10.66 -0.18 -11.34
N GLU A 497 -11.16 -1.16 -10.59
CA GLU A 497 -12.55 -1.58 -10.70
C GLU A 497 -13.52 -0.44 -10.34
N CYS A 498 -13.31 0.25 -9.23
CA CYS A 498 -14.11 1.42 -8.85
C CYS A 498 -14.04 2.52 -9.93
N LEU A 499 -12.86 2.80 -10.48
CA LEU A 499 -12.69 3.79 -11.55
C LEU A 499 -13.45 3.38 -12.83
N ARG A 500 -13.40 2.10 -13.24
CA ARG A 500 -14.16 1.61 -14.41
C ARG A 500 -15.66 1.77 -14.22
N LYS A 501 -16.18 1.43 -13.03
CA LYS A 501 -17.60 1.61 -12.69
C LYS A 501 -17.98 3.08 -12.69
N LEU A 502 -17.11 3.97 -12.17
CA LEU A 502 -17.37 5.41 -12.15
C LEU A 502 -17.54 5.96 -13.58
N LEU A 503 -16.68 5.51 -14.49
CA LEU A 503 -16.73 5.88 -15.91
C LEU A 503 -17.96 5.34 -16.64
N SER A 504 -18.61 4.29 -16.12
CA SER A 504 -19.80 3.70 -16.73
C SER A 504 -21.13 4.25 -16.20
N ILE A 505 -21.13 5.07 -15.14
CA ILE A 505 -22.38 5.59 -14.52
C ILE A 505 -23.20 6.42 -15.51
N HIS A 506 -22.56 7.27 -16.29
CA HIS A 506 -23.21 8.21 -17.20
C HIS A 506 -22.33 8.42 -18.43
N GLU A 507 -22.92 8.73 -19.59
CA GLU A 507 -22.17 8.95 -20.83
C GLU A 507 -21.14 10.10 -20.70
N LEU A 508 -21.45 11.10 -19.87
CA LEU A 508 -20.58 12.23 -19.56
C LEU A 508 -19.65 12.01 -18.35
N SER A 509 -19.71 10.86 -17.66
CA SER A 509 -18.78 10.53 -16.56
C SER A 509 -17.30 10.61 -16.97
N PRO A 510 -16.87 10.15 -18.16
CA PRO A 510 -15.50 10.33 -18.65
C PRO A 510 -15.00 11.78 -18.58
N VAL A 511 -15.83 12.74 -18.97
CA VAL A 511 -15.49 14.17 -18.97
C VAL A 511 -15.33 14.69 -17.55
N LEU A 512 -16.25 14.32 -16.65
CA LEU A 512 -16.19 14.68 -15.24
C LEU A 512 -14.93 14.11 -14.56
N VAL A 513 -14.64 12.83 -14.77
CA VAL A 513 -13.47 12.15 -14.20
C VAL A 513 -12.18 12.76 -14.74
N ALA A 514 -12.09 13.05 -16.05
CA ALA A 514 -10.95 13.73 -16.64
C ALA A 514 -10.71 15.11 -16.01
N ALA A 515 -11.79 15.85 -15.73
CA ALA A 515 -11.70 17.16 -15.10
C ALA A 515 -11.20 17.06 -13.65
N ILE A 516 -11.77 16.13 -12.86
CA ILE A 516 -11.41 15.93 -11.45
C ILE A 516 -9.96 15.44 -11.31
N LEU A 517 -9.55 14.42 -12.07
CA LEU A 517 -8.15 14.01 -12.14
C LEU A 517 -7.28 15.15 -12.67
N GLY A 518 -7.79 15.94 -13.62
CA GLY A 518 -7.07 17.04 -14.24
C GLY A 518 -6.77 18.21 -13.32
N GLY A 519 -7.55 18.46 -12.26
CA GLY A 519 -7.39 19.62 -11.38
C GLY A 519 -5.93 19.92 -10.97
N PRO A 520 -5.22 18.98 -10.32
CA PRO A 520 -3.83 19.16 -9.95
C PRO A 520 -2.88 19.38 -11.15
N ALA A 521 -3.14 18.73 -12.28
CA ALA A 521 -2.36 18.88 -13.49
C ALA A 521 -2.55 20.27 -14.13
N PHE A 522 -3.78 20.77 -14.17
CA PHE A 522 -4.09 22.12 -14.65
C PHE A 522 -3.44 23.17 -13.76
N ALA A 523 -3.52 23.01 -12.44
CA ALA A 523 -2.88 23.91 -11.49
C ALA A 523 -1.36 23.97 -11.65
N ARG A 524 -0.73 22.87 -12.08
CA ARG A 524 0.72 22.78 -12.30
C ARG A 524 1.16 23.42 -13.61
N TRP A 525 0.56 23.02 -14.73
CA TRP A 525 1.07 23.35 -16.06
C TRP A 525 0.29 24.46 -16.76
N HIS A 526 -0.97 24.66 -16.39
CA HIS A 526 -1.93 25.53 -17.09
C HIS A 526 -2.59 26.50 -16.12
N ASN A 527 -1.83 27.07 -15.19
CA ASN A 527 -2.33 27.93 -14.12
C ASN A 527 -3.03 29.22 -14.61
N ASN A 528 -2.87 29.59 -15.89
CA ASN A 528 -3.54 30.73 -16.52
C ASN A 528 -4.75 30.33 -17.41
N ASP A 529 -4.89 29.05 -17.74
CA ASP A 529 -5.94 28.51 -18.63
C ASP A 529 -7.05 27.82 -17.82
N ARG A 530 -7.51 28.49 -16.76
CA ARG A 530 -8.54 28.00 -15.83
C ARG A 530 -9.92 27.92 -16.48
N PHE A 531 -10.71 26.94 -16.06
CA PHE A 531 -12.11 26.72 -16.45
C PHE A 531 -12.87 26.07 -15.29
N GLY A 532 -14.18 25.90 -15.43
CA GLY A 532 -15.00 25.09 -14.52
C GLY A 532 -15.77 24.00 -15.25
N VAL A 533 -16.33 23.03 -14.53
CA VAL A 533 -17.25 22.02 -15.08
C VAL A 533 -18.55 22.07 -14.30
N ALA A 534 -19.68 22.18 -14.99
CA ALA A 534 -21.00 22.26 -14.35
C ALA A 534 -21.92 21.15 -14.84
N LEU A 535 -22.56 20.44 -13.90
CA LEU A 535 -23.57 19.43 -14.15
C LEU A 535 -24.94 20.08 -13.93
N TRP A 536 -25.74 20.18 -14.99
CA TRP A 536 -27.07 20.79 -14.95
C TRP A 536 -28.16 19.75 -15.22
N GLY A 537 -29.13 19.63 -14.33
CA GLY A 537 -30.24 18.71 -14.52
C GLY A 537 -31.25 18.73 -13.39
N LEU A 538 -32.38 18.06 -13.56
CA LEU A 538 -33.47 18.05 -12.57
C LEU A 538 -33.03 17.52 -11.20
N THR A 539 -33.72 17.94 -10.13
CA THR A 539 -33.57 17.33 -8.81
C THR A 539 -33.76 15.80 -8.91
N GLY A 540 -32.91 15.05 -8.19
CA GLY A 540 -32.94 13.58 -8.22
C GLY A 540 -32.16 12.92 -9.37
N SER A 541 -31.43 13.69 -10.21
CA SER A 541 -30.53 13.14 -11.23
C SER A 541 -29.15 12.69 -10.73
N LEU A 542 -28.95 12.65 -9.40
CA LEU A 542 -27.73 12.14 -8.74
C LEU A 542 -26.41 12.87 -9.09
N LYS A 543 -26.49 14.09 -9.63
CA LYS A 543 -25.32 14.94 -9.99
C LYS A 543 -24.31 15.04 -8.85
N THR A 544 -24.78 15.43 -7.67
CA THR A 544 -23.96 15.64 -6.48
C THR A 544 -23.31 14.34 -6.04
N SER A 545 -24.08 13.25 -5.95
CA SER A 545 -23.57 11.94 -5.55
C SER A 545 -22.48 11.42 -6.49
N VAL A 546 -22.65 11.58 -7.81
CA VAL A 546 -21.63 11.17 -8.79
C VAL A 546 -20.41 12.09 -8.73
N ALA A 547 -20.59 13.40 -8.56
CA ALA A 547 -19.49 14.34 -8.41
C ALA A 547 -18.67 14.07 -7.13
N GLN A 548 -19.32 13.79 -6.00
CA GLN A 548 -18.64 13.41 -4.76
C GLN A 548 -17.92 12.06 -4.89
N ALA A 549 -18.57 11.05 -5.48
CA ALA A 549 -17.94 9.77 -5.74
C ALA A 549 -16.68 9.94 -6.61
N ALA A 550 -16.73 10.80 -7.63
CA ALA A 550 -15.56 11.12 -8.43
C ALA A 550 -14.50 11.91 -7.66
N LEU A 551 -14.89 12.90 -6.84
CA LEU A 551 -13.95 13.70 -6.05
C LEU A 551 -13.26 12.89 -4.94
N SER A 552 -13.90 11.80 -4.49
CA SER A 552 -13.35 10.89 -3.47
C SER A 552 -12.04 10.22 -3.87
N VAL A 553 -11.61 10.34 -5.14
CA VAL A 553 -10.25 9.99 -5.56
C VAL A 553 -9.18 10.75 -4.78
N TYR A 554 -9.49 11.90 -4.19
CA TYR A 554 -8.56 12.66 -3.35
C TYR A 554 -8.80 12.50 -1.85
N GLY A 555 -9.81 11.73 -1.43
CA GLY A 555 -10.11 11.51 -0.01
C GLY A 555 -11.54 11.02 0.21
N THR A 556 -11.73 10.03 1.07
CA THR A 556 -13.08 9.48 1.33
C THR A 556 -14.03 10.49 1.95
N GLY A 557 -13.50 11.47 2.70
CA GLY A 557 -14.30 12.50 3.36
C GLY A 557 -15.07 13.41 2.41
N TYR A 558 -14.73 13.43 1.11
CA TYR A 558 -15.52 14.16 0.10
C TYR A 558 -16.91 13.55 -0.15
N LEU A 559 -17.17 12.31 0.31
CA LEU A 559 -18.52 11.75 0.33
C LEU A 559 -19.37 12.29 1.48
N ASP A 560 -18.76 12.84 2.53
CA ASP A 560 -19.48 13.29 3.71
C ASP A 560 -20.25 14.58 3.40
N ASP A 561 -21.54 14.61 3.75
CA ASP A 561 -22.41 15.77 3.53
C ASP A 561 -21.91 17.05 4.20
N GLU A 562 -21.11 16.92 5.27
CA GLU A 562 -20.49 18.03 6.00
C GLU A 562 -19.42 18.75 5.19
N SER A 563 -18.80 18.08 4.21
CA SER A 563 -17.75 18.64 3.36
C SER A 563 -18.31 19.38 2.13
N ILE A 564 -19.62 19.29 1.89
CA ILE A 564 -20.26 19.86 0.69
C ILE A 564 -20.50 21.36 0.86
N LEU A 565 -19.88 22.15 -0.01
CA LEU A 565 -20.14 23.58 -0.12
C LEU A 565 -21.44 23.83 -0.90
N LYS A 566 -22.52 24.17 -0.19
CA LYS A 566 -23.82 24.52 -0.80
C LYS A 566 -23.89 25.98 -1.24
N HIS A 567 -24.59 26.24 -2.36
CA HIS A 567 -24.84 27.58 -2.88
C HIS A 567 -26.09 28.27 -2.27
N GLY A 568 -26.10 29.60 -2.28
CA GLY A 568 -27.26 30.44 -1.96
C GLY A 568 -27.57 30.56 -0.46
N LYS A 569 -28.81 30.98 -0.12
CA LYS A 569 -29.25 31.28 1.26
C LYS A 569 -29.13 30.12 2.25
N ALA A 570 -29.18 28.87 1.77
CA ALA A 570 -29.03 27.67 2.59
C ALA A 570 -27.57 27.22 2.72
N GLY A 571 -26.62 27.97 2.13
CA GLY A 571 -25.20 27.67 2.09
C GLY A 571 -24.34 28.73 2.78
N ALA A 572 -23.13 28.94 2.26
CA ALA A 572 -22.15 29.85 2.84
C ALA A 572 -22.26 31.29 2.32
N THR A 573 -21.78 32.26 3.09
CA THR A 573 -21.59 33.64 2.59
C THR A 573 -20.56 33.65 1.46
N GLN A 574 -20.64 34.62 0.54
CA GLN A 574 -19.68 34.71 -0.58
C GLN A 574 -18.21 34.70 -0.11
N VAL A 575 -17.90 35.35 1.01
CA VAL A 575 -16.54 35.39 1.57
C VAL A 575 -16.10 33.99 2.01
N ALA A 576 -16.96 33.25 2.72
CA ALA A 576 -16.68 31.88 3.13
C ALA A 576 -16.59 30.93 1.93
N THR A 577 -17.44 31.08 0.92
CA THR A 577 -17.36 30.32 -0.34
C THR A 577 -16.00 30.50 -1.03
N LEU A 578 -15.53 31.76 -1.15
CA LEU A 578 -14.21 32.04 -1.72
C LEU A 578 -13.09 31.45 -0.85
N GLU A 579 -13.20 31.49 0.48
CA GLU A 579 -12.22 30.87 1.37
C GLU A 579 -12.12 29.36 1.18
N VAL A 580 -13.25 28.66 1.03
CA VAL A 580 -13.25 27.22 0.73
C VAL A 580 -12.58 26.94 -0.61
N PHE A 581 -12.86 27.73 -1.66
CA PHE A 581 -12.17 27.58 -2.95
C PHE A 581 -10.66 27.85 -2.86
N ALA A 582 -10.22 28.82 -2.05
CA ALA A 582 -8.80 29.05 -1.83
C ALA A 582 -8.14 27.87 -1.10
N ASN A 583 -8.81 27.33 -0.07
CA ASN A 583 -8.31 26.22 0.75
C ASN A 583 -8.28 24.87 0.01
N ALA A 584 -9.11 24.70 -1.04
CA ALA A 584 -9.02 23.55 -1.93
C ALA A 584 -7.68 23.47 -2.67
N GLY A 585 -6.99 24.61 -2.84
CA GLY A 585 -5.64 24.65 -3.39
C GLY A 585 -5.58 24.12 -4.82
N ILE A 586 -4.79 23.08 -5.05
CA ILE A 586 -4.64 22.44 -6.38
C ILE A 586 -5.70 21.37 -6.66
N LEU A 587 -6.55 21.02 -5.68
CA LEU A 587 -7.58 20.00 -5.83
C LEU A 587 -8.89 20.61 -6.34
N PRO A 588 -9.75 19.86 -7.05
CA PRO A 588 -11.06 20.34 -7.43
C PRO A 588 -11.96 20.59 -6.21
N GLN A 589 -12.93 21.49 -6.34
CA GLN A 589 -13.88 21.81 -5.27
C GLN A 589 -15.31 21.84 -5.82
N ILE A 590 -16.22 21.15 -5.14
CA ILE A 590 -17.65 21.16 -5.51
C ILE A 590 -18.32 22.41 -4.96
N LEU A 591 -19.13 23.08 -5.80
CA LEU A 591 -20.18 24.02 -5.40
C LEU A 591 -21.53 23.40 -5.76
N ASP A 592 -22.25 22.98 -4.72
CA ASP A 592 -23.44 22.17 -4.85
C ASP A 592 -24.73 22.99 -4.89
N ASN A 593 -25.73 22.44 -5.58
CA ASN A 593 -27.12 22.89 -5.55
C ASN A 593 -27.30 24.35 -5.97
N VAL A 594 -26.63 24.75 -7.06
CA VAL A 594 -26.82 26.06 -7.64
C VAL A 594 -28.25 26.18 -8.19
N LYS A 595 -29.03 27.05 -7.54
CA LYS A 595 -30.37 27.44 -7.96
C LYS A 595 -30.38 28.92 -8.29
N THR A 596 -30.34 29.29 -9.56
CA THR A 596 -30.40 30.70 -9.99
C THR A 596 -31.84 31.18 -10.18
N VAL A 597 -32.70 30.83 -9.22
CA VAL A 597 -34.13 31.18 -9.23
C VAL A 597 -34.41 32.63 -8.84
N ASN A 598 -33.49 33.28 -8.13
CA ASN A 598 -33.54 34.71 -7.84
C ASN A 598 -32.26 35.41 -8.33
N GLU A 599 -32.39 36.69 -8.66
CA GLU A 599 -31.32 37.50 -9.26
C GLU A 599 -30.08 37.60 -8.35
N LYS A 600 -30.28 37.71 -7.04
CA LYS A 600 -29.20 37.82 -6.06
C LYS A 600 -28.30 36.57 -6.03
N ASP A 601 -28.91 35.39 -6.00
CA ASP A 601 -28.20 34.10 -6.00
C ASP A 601 -27.50 33.87 -7.35
N GLY A 602 -28.09 34.34 -8.46
CA GLY A 602 -27.44 34.37 -9.77
C GLY A 602 -26.20 35.27 -9.81
N LEU A 603 -26.31 36.51 -9.32
CA LEU A 603 -25.19 37.45 -9.22
C LEU A 603 -24.07 36.95 -8.30
N GLN A 604 -24.44 36.32 -7.18
CA GLN A 604 -23.46 35.72 -6.27
C GLN A 604 -22.70 34.57 -6.94
N TYR A 605 -23.41 33.69 -7.67
CA TYR A 605 -22.78 32.62 -8.45
C TYR A 605 -21.79 33.18 -9.47
N ILE A 606 -22.25 34.13 -10.31
CA ILE A 606 -21.44 34.75 -11.36
C ILE A 606 -20.18 35.38 -10.76
N SER A 607 -20.33 36.19 -9.71
CA SER A 607 -19.22 36.88 -9.04
C SER A 607 -18.21 35.92 -8.43
N THR A 608 -18.68 34.82 -7.82
CA THR A 608 -17.83 33.80 -7.21
C THR A 608 -17.06 33.01 -8.27
N ILE A 609 -17.74 32.47 -9.27
CA ILE A 609 -17.11 31.65 -10.31
C ILE A 609 -16.16 32.48 -11.17
N GLN A 610 -16.49 33.75 -11.46
CA GLN A 610 -15.55 34.65 -12.14
C GLN A 610 -14.27 34.84 -11.34
N ALA A 611 -14.36 35.13 -10.03
CA ALA A 611 -13.18 35.29 -9.18
C ALA A 611 -12.31 34.02 -9.15
N VAL A 612 -12.93 32.83 -9.02
CA VAL A 612 -12.22 31.55 -8.99
C VAL A 612 -11.55 31.23 -10.33
N ILE A 613 -12.24 31.42 -11.45
CA ILE A 613 -11.70 31.13 -12.79
C ILE A 613 -10.70 32.19 -13.26
N GLU A 614 -10.83 33.45 -12.83
CA GLU A 614 -9.78 34.46 -13.01
C GLU A 614 -8.57 34.19 -12.10
N GLY A 615 -8.80 33.45 -11.01
CA GLY A 615 -7.80 32.91 -10.12
C GLY A 615 -7.23 33.88 -9.10
N ARG A 616 -7.81 35.08 -8.99
CA ARG A 616 -7.49 36.03 -7.93
C ARG A 616 -8.74 36.76 -7.47
N GLU A 617 -8.78 37.00 -6.16
CA GLU A 617 -9.80 37.87 -5.57
C GLU A 617 -9.56 39.33 -5.98
N LYS A 618 -10.64 40.11 -6.13
CA LYS A 618 -10.55 41.55 -6.40
C LYS A 618 -9.73 42.24 -5.31
N GLN A 619 -8.74 43.04 -5.72
CA GLN A 619 -7.91 43.81 -4.81
C GLN A 619 -8.75 44.83 -4.03
N ARG A 620 -8.43 45.01 -2.74
CA ARG A 620 -9.10 45.95 -1.85
C ARG A 620 -8.06 46.76 -1.10
N GLY A 621 -8.34 48.05 -0.88
CA GLY A 621 -7.51 48.90 -0.02
C GLY A 621 -7.64 48.53 1.46
N LYS A 622 -6.57 48.74 2.23
CA LYS A 622 -6.61 48.76 3.69
C LYS A 622 -7.07 50.14 4.18
N LYS A 623 -7.64 50.22 5.39
CA LYS A 623 -8.18 51.48 5.96
C LYS A 623 -7.08 52.49 6.28
N ASP A 624 -5.88 51.99 6.52
CA ASP A 624 -4.64 52.64 6.92
C ASP A 624 -3.66 52.88 5.75
N GLY A 625 -4.09 52.60 4.50
CA GLY A 625 -3.26 52.71 3.30
C GLY A 625 -2.61 51.38 2.88
N GLY A 626 -2.37 51.22 1.59
CA GLY A 626 -1.88 49.96 0.99
C GLY A 626 -2.99 49.00 0.57
N LEU A 627 -2.60 47.88 -0.05
CA LEU A 627 -3.50 46.83 -0.53
C LEU A 627 -3.61 45.69 0.48
N ARG A 628 -4.80 45.09 0.59
CA ARG A 628 -5.00 43.81 1.27
C ARG A 628 -4.46 42.68 0.41
N ASP A 629 -3.98 41.63 1.07
CA ASP A 629 -3.60 40.40 0.40
C ASP A 629 -4.83 39.80 -0.29
N SER A 630 -4.68 39.50 -1.58
CA SER A 630 -5.72 38.88 -2.39
C SER A 630 -5.55 37.38 -2.39
N ARG A 631 -6.62 36.63 -2.14
CA ARG A 631 -6.61 35.17 -2.30
C ARG A 631 -6.28 34.78 -3.74
N VAL A 632 -5.53 33.69 -3.87
CA VAL A 632 -5.23 33.05 -5.15
C VAL A 632 -6.05 31.77 -5.24
N PHE A 633 -6.67 31.52 -6.39
CA PHE A 633 -7.45 30.30 -6.62
C PHE A 633 -6.75 29.46 -7.69
N ASN A 634 -6.40 28.23 -7.32
CA ASN A 634 -5.77 27.26 -8.22
C ASN A 634 -6.65 26.03 -8.48
N CYS A 635 -7.77 25.93 -7.76
CA CYS A 635 -8.66 24.79 -7.82
C CYS A 635 -9.52 24.81 -9.08
N LEU A 636 -10.01 23.63 -9.45
CA LEU A 636 -11.01 23.47 -10.50
C LEU A 636 -12.42 23.46 -9.87
N PRO A 637 -13.29 24.44 -10.14
CA PRO A 637 -14.66 24.40 -9.65
C PRO A 637 -15.49 23.34 -10.39
N ILE A 638 -16.11 22.45 -9.62
CA ILE A 638 -17.12 21.48 -10.07
C ILE A 638 -18.48 21.97 -9.56
N ILE A 639 -19.39 22.30 -10.47
CA ILE A 639 -20.69 22.88 -10.11
C ILE A 639 -21.77 21.83 -10.32
N THR A 640 -22.74 21.77 -9.41
CA THR A 640 -24.00 21.06 -9.65
C THR A 640 -25.15 22.05 -9.53
N GLY A 641 -26.17 21.90 -10.36
CA GLY A 641 -27.35 22.75 -10.26
C GLY A 641 -28.52 22.30 -11.10
N GLU A 642 -29.65 22.97 -10.90
CA GLU A 642 -30.89 22.66 -11.62
C GLU A 642 -31.08 23.58 -12.82
N ILE A 643 -30.88 24.88 -12.61
CA ILE A 643 -31.11 25.92 -13.61
C ILE A 643 -29.80 26.66 -13.82
N ARG A 644 -29.34 26.66 -15.06
CA ARG A 644 -28.15 27.39 -15.48
C ARG A 644 -28.44 28.90 -15.53
N PRO A 645 -27.57 29.77 -14.99
CA PRO A 645 -27.71 31.21 -15.15
C PRO A 645 -27.44 31.66 -16.60
N GLU A 646 -28.27 32.58 -17.10
CA GLU A 646 -28.13 33.20 -18.42
C GLU A 646 -27.11 34.35 -18.40
N GLU A 647 -25.81 34.02 -18.43
CA GLU A 647 -24.73 35.01 -18.53
C GLU A 647 -23.60 34.50 -19.43
N ALA A 648 -23.15 35.32 -20.38
CA ALA A 648 -22.29 34.88 -21.49
C ALA A 648 -20.83 34.61 -21.11
N SER A 649 -20.24 35.41 -20.21
CA SER A 649 -18.82 35.36 -19.85
C SER A 649 -18.47 34.12 -19.02
N THR A 650 -19.24 33.87 -17.95
CA THR A 650 -19.09 32.72 -17.05
C THR A 650 -19.40 31.43 -17.81
N SER A 651 -20.48 31.46 -18.61
CA SER A 651 -20.86 30.36 -19.50
C SER A 651 -19.76 29.95 -20.48
N ALA A 652 -18.91 30.89 -20.92
CA ALA A 652 -17.84 30.61 -21.88
C ALA A 652 -16.63 29.91 -21.25
N ARG A 653 -16.46 29.99 -19.93
CA ARG A 653 -15.33 29.39 -19.19
C ARG A 653 -15.76 28.21 -18.30
N VAL A 654 -17.03 27.88 -18.28
CA VAL A 654 -17.57 26.70 -17.60
C VAL A 654 -18.07 25.73 -18.65
N LEU A 655 -17.56 24.50 -18.65
CA LEU A 655 -18.08 23.42 -19.47
C LEU A 655 -19.41 22.96 -18.87
N ASN A 656 -20.51 23.31 -19.54
CA ASN A 656 -21.87 23.03 -19.07
C ASN A 656 -22.34 21.68 -19.64
N LEU A 657 -22.46 20.69 -18.76
CA LEU A 657 -22.91 19.33 -19.07
C LEU A 657 -24.38 19.17 -18.71
N THR A 658 -25.22 18.81 -19.67
CA THR A 658 -26.61 18.43 -19.41
C THR A 658 -26.63 17.02 -18.83
N TRP A 659 -27.07 16.89 -17.59
CA TRP A 659 -26.96 15.67 -16.79
C TRP A 659 -28.32 15.05 -16.52
N THR A 660 -28.55 13.86 -17.06
CA THR A 660 -29.75 13.08 -16.81
C THR A 660 -29.51 12.09 -15.66
N ARG A 661 -30.58 11.51 -15.13
CA ARG A 661 -30.44 10.49 -14.08
C ARG A 661 -29.79 9.24 -14.70
N PRO A 662 -28.73 8.68 -14.10
CA PRO A 662 -28.17 7.39 -14.52
C PRO A 662 -29.24 6.29 -14.54
N GLU A 663 -29.23 5.46 -15.59
CA GLU A 663 -30.19 4.34 -15.73
C GLU A 663 -29.88 3.21 -14.73
N ASP A 664 -28.60 2.90 -14.55
CA ASP A 664 -28.11 1.87 -13.63
C ASP A 664 -27.40 2.50 -12.42
N LEU A 665 -27.95 2.24 -11.23
CA LEU A 665 -27.40 2.75 -9.98
C LEU A 665 -26.43 1.78 -9.31
N THR A 666 -26.35 0.52 -9.76
CA THR A 666 -25.50 -0.51 -9.14
C THR A 666 -24.03 -0.11 -9.13
N ALA A 667 -23.56 0.55 -10.21
CA ALA A 667 -22.21 1.06 -10.30
C ALA A 667 -21.92 2.14 -9.24
N LEU A 668 -22.85 3.08 -9.02
CA LEU A 668 -22.71 4.12 -8.01
C LEU A 668 -22.73 3.54 -6.59
N THR A 669 -23.68 2.64 -6.30
CA THR A 669 -23.77 1.95 -5.01
C THR A 669 -22.49 1.17 -4.72
N PHE A 670 -21.97 0.43 -5.69
CA PHE A 670 -20.71 -0.29 -5.54
C PHE A 670 -19.56 0.64 -5.14
N ILE A 671 -19.42 1.79 -5.79
CA ILE A 671 -18.34 2.75 -5.47
C ILE A 671 -18.53 3.33 -4.07
N GLN A 672 -19.77 3.59 -3.64
CA GLN A 672 -20.04 4.08 -2.29
C GLN A 672 -19.69 3.03 -1.22
N GLU A 673 -19.99 1.76 -1.48
CA GLU A 673 -19.60 0.64 -0.59
C GLU A 673 -18.09 0.39 -0.58
N HIS A 674 -17.40 0.68 -1.69
CA HIS A 674 -15.97 0.46 -1.88
C HIS A 674 -15.18 1.78 -1.97
N VAL A 675 -15.69 2.87 -1.37
CA VAL A 675 -15.08 4.20 -1.48
C VAL A 675 -13.64 4.22 -0.98
N ALA A 676 -13.31 3.31 -0.07
CA ALA A 676 -11.97 3.14 0.45
C ALA A 676 -10.90 2.93 -0.63
N ALA A 677 -11.28 2.39 -1.80
CA ALA A 677 -10.39 2.18 -2.94
C ALA A 677 -10.19 3.44 -3.80
N MET A 678 -11.06 4.45 -3.70
CA MET A 678 -10.99 5.65 -4.53
C MET A 678 -9.73 6.48 -4.29
N PRO A 679 -9.30 6.75 -3.04
CA PRO A 679 -8.07 7.52 -2.78
C PRO A 679 -6.78 6.85 -3.29
N ILE A 680 -6.81 5.56 -3.61
CA ILE A 680 -5.70 4.84 -4.25
C ILE A 680 -5.48 5.33 -5.68
N VAL A 681 -6.56 5.65 -6.39
CA VAL A 681 -6.49 6.28 -7.72
C VAL A 681 -5.76 7.62 -7.63
N GLY A 682 -6.13 8.47 -6.67
CA GLY A 682 -5.48 9.76 -6.47
C GLY A 682 -4.03 9.64 -6.03
N TYR A 683 -3.71 8.68 -5.16
CA TYR A 683 -2.34 8.40 -4.72
C TYR A 683 -1.41 8.14 -5.91
N HIS A 684 -1.78 7.16 -6.75
CA HIS A 684 -1.00 6.85 -7.93
C HIS A 684 -0.96 8.04 -8.89
N TRP A 685 -2.11 8.65 -9.17
CA TRP A 685 -2.19 9.78 -10.10
C TRP A 685 -1.28 10.95 -9.70
N LEU A 686 -1.32 11.40 -8.43
CA LEU A 686 -0.49 12.50 -7.93
C LEU A 686 1.01 12.16 -8.00
N ARG A 687 1.39 10.92 -7.70
CA ARG A 687 2.79 10.48 -7.81
C ARG A 687 3.26 10.35 -9.25
N PHE A 688 2.39 9.95 -10.18
CA PHE A 688 2.68 10.01 -11.61
C PHE A 688 2.93 11.44 -12.04
N LEU A 689 2.04 12.36 -11.67
CA LEU A 689 2.25 13.77 -11.97
C LEU A 689 3.59 14.25 -11.40
N ALA A 690 3.96 13.85 -10.19
CA ALA A 690 5.21 14.26 -9.57
C ALA A 690 6.47 13.83 -10.35
N THR A 691 6.44 12.63 -10.94
CA THR A 691 7.61 11.95 -11.51
C THR A 691 7.63 11.91 -13.04
N THR A 692 6.54 12.33 -13.70
CA THR A 692 6.46 12.29 -15.16
C THR A 692 7.37 13.32 -15.83
N ASP A 693 8.11 12.89 -16.84
CA ASP A 693 8.87 13.78 -17.73
C ASP A 693 7.98 14.54 -18.71
N ARG A 694 6.68 14.19 -18.80
CA ARG A 694 5.74 14.86 -19.70
C ARG A 694 5.42 16.25 -19.17
N ASN A 695 5.72 17.26 -19.98
CA ASN A 695 5.21 18.60 -19.78
C ASN A 695 3.89 18.77 -20.55
N MET A 696 2.78 19.02 -19.84
CA MET A 696 1.47 19.18 -20.47
C MET A 696 1.31 20.50 -21.25
N VAL A 697 2.31 21.38 -21.22
CA VAL A 697 2.39 22.57 -22.08
C VAL A 697 2.84 22.20 -23.51
N ASP A 698 3.62 21.13 -23.65
CA ASP A 698 4.21 20.75 -24.93
C ASP A 698 3.13 20.29 -25.92
N GLY A 699 3.14 20.85 -27.13
CA GLY A 699 2.14 20.56 -28.17
C GLY A 699 0.72 21.10 -27.88
N PHE A 700 0.47 21.71 -26.72
CA PHE A 700 -0.84 22.27 -26.36
C PHE A 700 -1.28 23.36 -27.33
N GLY A 701 -0.40 24.30 -27.68
CA GLY A 701 -0.71 25.40 -28.59
C GLY A 701 -1.15 24.92 -29.97
N GLU A 702 -0.49 23.88 -30.50
CA GLU A 702 -0.83 23.27 -31.80
C GLU A 702 -2.16 22.52 -31.75
N ALA A 703 -2.36 21.68 -30.71
CA ALA A 703 -3.61 20.95 -30.51
C ALA A 703 -4.81 21.90 -30.35
N ARG A 704 -4.63 22.96 -29.55
CA ARG A 704 -5.60 24.03 -29.37
C ARG A 704 -5.88 24.75 -30.69
N GLY A 705 -4.84 25.13 -31.44
CA GLY A 705 -4.97 25.81 -32.74
C GLY A 705 -5.82 25.02 -33.74
N ARG A 706 -5.57 23.70 -33.86
CA ARG A 706 -6.39 22.81 -34.71
C ARG A 706 -7.86 22.82 -34.30
N LYS A 707 -8.16 22.75 -33.00
CA LYS A 707 -9.54 22.75 -32.50
C LYS A 707 -10.22 24.11 -32.60
N ILE A 708 -9.48 25.21 -32.50
CA ILE A 708 -10.02 26.54 -32.80
C ILE A 708 -10.54 26.59 -34.24
N ALA A 709 -9.74 26.13 -35.21
CA ALA A 709 -10.16 26.12 -36.61
C ALA A 709 -11.42 25.26 -36.83
N GLU A 710 -11.44 24.05 -36.26
CA GLU A 710 -12.59 23.14 -36.34
C GLU A 710 -13.87 23.74 -35.73
N PHE A 711 -13.79 24.26 -34.50
CA PHE A 711 -14.96 24.81 -33.79
C PHE A 711 -15.44 26.12 -34.42
N SER A 712 -14.53 26.91 -34.98
CA SER A 712 -14.89 28.12 -35.74
C SER A 712 -15.66 27.76 -37.01
N ALA A 713 -15.21 26.73 -37.74
CA ALA A 713 -15.91 26.23 -38.93
C ALA A 713 -17.33 25.71 -38.59
N LYS A 714 -17.49 25.10 -37.41
CA LYS A 714 -18.79 24.64 -36.88
C LYS A 714 -19.65 25.77 -36.25
N ARG A 715 -19.17 27.03 -36.28
CA ARG A 715 -19.85 28.22 -35.72
C ARG A 715 -20.21 28.10 -34.24
N TYR A 716 -19.38 27.42 -33.44
CA TYR A 716 -19.57 27.36 -32.00
C TYR A 716 -19.35 28.72 -31.35
N THR A 717 -20.12 29.04 -30.31
CA THR A 717 -19.93 30.24 -29.50
C THR A 717 -18.61 30.14 -28.73
N ASN A 718 -17.74 31.15 -28.84
CA ASN A 718 -16.42 31.22 -28.18
C ASN A 718 -15.49 30.02 -28.49
N PRO A 719 -15.14 29.77 -29.78
CA PRO A 719 -14.39 28.58 -30.19
C PRO A 719 -13.02 28.46 -29.53
N GLY A 720 -12.38 29.60 -29.21
CA GLY A 720 -11.11 29.66 -28.48
C GLY A 720 -11.15 29.03 -27.09
N ARG A 721 -12.21 29.28 -26.32
CA ARG A 721 -12.36 28.75 -24.96
C ARG A 721 -12.72 27.27 -24.97
N MET A 722 -13.60 26.87 -25.88
CA MET A 722 -13.96 25.46 -26.07
C MET A 722 -12.75 24.63 -26.51
N ALA A 723 -11.93 25.15 -27.42
CA ALA A 723 -10.70 24.49 -27.85
C ALA A 723 -9.67 24.34 -26.70
N THR A 724 -9.54 25.35 -25.83
CA THR A 724 -8.71 25.27 -24.61
C THR A 724 -9.20 24.12 -23.72
N ILE A 725 -10.48 24.15 -23.30
CA ILE A 725 -11.06 23.15 -22.40
C ILE A 725 -10.92 21.75 -22.98
N TYR A 726 -11.27 21.57 -24.26
CA TYR A 726 -11.15 20.30 -24.95
C TYR A 726 -9.72 19.76 -24.94
N SER A 727 -8.74 20.62 -25.27
CA SER A 727 -7.34 20.21 -25.37
C SER A 727 -6.78 19.83 -24.00
N LEU A 728 -7.14 20.57 -22.94
CA LEU A 728 -6.76 20.26 -21.56
C LEU A 728 -7.34 18.92 -21.10
N LEU A 729 -8.65 18.72 -21.25
CA LEU A 729 -9.32 17.48 -20.85
C LEU A 729 -8.79 16.28 -21.64
N ARG A 730 -8.59 16.42 -22.95
CA ARG A 730 -8.04 15.34 -23.79
C ARG A 730 -6.59 15.02 -23.43
N ALA A 731 -5.78 16.02 -23.09
CA ALA A 731 -4.41 15.79 -22.63
C ALA A 731 -4.38 15.00 -21.31
N VAL A 732 -5.24 15.37 -20.34
CA VAL A 732 -5.37 14.60 -19.09
C VAL A 732 -5.84 13.18 -19.39
N TRP A 733 -6.89 13.00 -20.18
CA TRP A 733 -7.44 11.69 -20.51
C TRP A 733 -6.40 10.73 -21.10
N LEU A 734 -5.56 11.23 -22.01
CA LEU A 734 -4.48 10.47 -22.63
C LEU A 734 -3.35 10.14 -21.63
N CYS A 735 -3.15 10.95 -20.60
CA CYS A 735 -2.12 10.75 -19.58
C CYS A 735 -2.59 9.89 -18.41
N SER A 736 -3.83 10.06 -17.93
CA SER A 736 -4.36 9.45 -16.70
C SER A 736 -5.17 8.20 -16.98
N VAL A 737 -6.34 8.35 -17.61
CA VAL A 737 -7.37 7.32 -17.62
C VAL A 737 -7.00 6.16 -18.54
N SER A 738 -6.39 6.41 -19.70
CA SER A 738 -5.93 5.30 -20.57
C SER A 738 -4.86 4.44 -19.87
N ARG A 739 -3.91 5.05 -19.16
CA ARG A 739 -2.78 4.37 -18.53
C ARG A 739 -3.10 3.71 -17.20
N LEU A 740 -3.98 4.31 -16.40
CA LEU A 740 -4.48 3.69 -15.18
C LEU A 740 -5.31 2.44 -15.50
N LEU A 741 -5.91 2.36 -16.69
CA LEU A 741 -6.74 1.23 -17.13
C LEU A 741 -6.00 0.21 -18.01
N GLU A 742 -4.91 0.59 -18.68
CA GLU A 742 -4.05 -0.30 -19.49
C GLU A 742 -2.88 -0.88 -18.64
N LYS A 743 -2.55 -2.17 -18.87
CA LYS A 743 -1.40 -2.85 -18.24
C LYS A 743 -0.10 -2.13 -18.62
N CYS A 744 0.58 -1.47 -17.67
CA CYS A 744 2.05 -1.34 -17.65
C CYS A 744 2.56 -0.88 -16.28
N SER A 745 3.65 -1.50 -15.86
CA SER A 745 4.41 -1.27 -14.64
C SER A 745 4.80 0.20 -14.44
N TRP A 746 4.81 0.63 -13.18
CA TRP A 746 5.38 1.90 -12.71
C TRP A 746 6.91 1.84 -12.69
N SER A 747 7.52 1.43 -13.80
CA SER A 747 8.97 1.41 -13.97
C SER A 747 9.33 2.28 -15.15
N SER A 748 10.15 3.29 -14.87
CA SER A 748 10.85 4.12 -15.85
C SER A 748 11.52 3.25 -16.91
N GLN A 749 11.04 3.25 -18.15
CA GLN A 749 11.91 3.14 -19.32
C GLN A 749 11.21 3.52 -20.64
N LYS A 750 12.03 4.13 -21.49
CA LYS A 750 11.76 4.56 -22.87
C LYS A 750 11.47 3.34 -23.76
N GLY A 751 10.58 3.54 -24.74
CA GLY A 751 10.77 2.96 -26.06
C GLY A 751 9.71 1.97 -26.54
N SER A 752 9.21 2.30 -27.73
CA SER A 752 8.60 1.43 -28.73
C SER A 752 7.12 1.07 -28.62
N SER A 753 6.58 0.94 -29.83
CA SER A 753 5.22 1.14 -30.29
C SER A 753 4.45 -0.17 -30.46
N GLN A 754 3.13 -0.01 -30.53
CA GLN A 754 2.13 -0.96 -31.03
C GLN A 754 1.79 -2.14 -30.10
N ALA A 755 0.69 -1.97 -29.35
CA ALA A 755 -0.21 -3.06 -29.01
C ALA A 755 -1.67 -2.57 -29.11
N SER A 756 -2.47 -3.43 -29.74
CA SER A 756 -3.90 -3.35 -30.09
C SER A 756 -4.82 -2.53 -29.16
N THR A 757 -5.45 -1.50 -29.75
CA THR A 757 -6.54 -0.70 -29.15
C THR A 757 -7.90 -1.40 -29.28
N TRP A 758 -8.57 -1.71 -28.17
CA TRP A 758 -10.02 -1.93 -28.09
C TRP A 758 -10.72 -0.62 -27.62
N PRO A 759 -12.05 -0.45 -27.82
CA PRO A 759 -12.64 0.86 -28.15
C PRO A 759 -12.92 1.74 -26.93
N LEU A 760 -11.89 2.25 -26.27
CA LEU A 760 -11.99 3.39 -25.35
C LEU A 760 -11.80 4.74 -26.07
N ARG A 761 -11.27 4.72 -27.31
CA ARG A 761 -11.13 5.92 -28.16
C ARG A 761 -12.45 6.51 -28.63
N SER A 762 -13.50 5.70 -28.84
CA SER A 762 -14.75 6.15 -29.46
C SER A 762 -15.70 6.89 -28.53
N ARG A 763 -15.63 6.67 -27.20
CA ARG A 763 -16.53 7.34 -26.22
C ARG A 763 -16.04 8.70 -25.72
N ALA A 764 -14.75 9.02 -25.88
CA ALA A 764 -14.20 10.34 -25.54
C ALA A 764 -14.10 11.30 -26.75
N GLU A 765 -14.41 10.81 -27.96
CA GLU A 765 -14.54 11.63 -29.17
C GLU A 765 -15.97 12.13 -29.42
N TRP A 766 -16.96 11.45 -28.84
CA TRP A 766 -18.29 12.00 -28.57
C TRP A 766 -18.22 12.97 -27.39
#